data_AF-A0AA89BUQ6-F1
#
_entry.id   AF-A0AA89BUQ6-F1
#
_cell.length_a   1.000
_cell.length_b   1.000
_cell.length_c   1.000
_cell.angle_alpha   90.00
_cell.angle_beta   90.00
_cell.angle_gamma   90.00
#
_symmetry.space_group_name_H-M   'P 1'
#
loop_
_entity.id
_entity.type
_entity.pdbx_description
1 polymer ?
#
loop_
_entity_poly.entity_id
_entity_poly.type
_entity_poly.pdbx_seq_one_letter_code
_entity_poly.pdbx_strand_id
1 'polypeptide(L)'
;MEVASTSQGLHPVAEPDAGTKDNGSKCIYDIDSQDDVHPQALTPLRYSRKPKSLKGVDQLHDVKKENVDHAAGNQDETEKNWEQSSCSVTAGRSVTISEVKMTSAANAVVYVYSPELLHISSQMEKIQGRAFLVHSLIAAYNLTSCLKVVPPRHATEKEILSFHSEEYVKFLHKVSQTDDDEKFEEEANQFGLTYDCPVHEGLYEYGSLTGGATLTAAECLLRGECLTAINWCGGWHHAKKDQASGFCYVNDIVLGILKLREKFDKVLYVDLDVHHGDGVEEAFCASTKVLTLSVHKKAAGFYPGTGDLLDVGVGKAKYYTVNVPLSDGIRDTEYVSLVCRILQKVKEVFIPDAVVCQCGADGLAGDPMDSFNLTHLALAKPLYFITNWKIPTLILGGVNKTKQPGELQSRQRLLVLLAHLAARNQYDNDVTVWSPQGRIHQIEYAMEAVKQGSATVGLKSKTHAILVALKRAPSELSAHQKKIIPIDDHIGVSIAGLTADARLLSNFMRSECLNSRYAYDRPLPVSRLVTTVGNKSQIPTQRYGRRPFGVGLLVAGYDEQGPHIYQTCPSANYYDCKAMAIGARSQSARTYVEKFLDKFQDCTLEELIKHGLLALRDTLPQEVELTTKNCSMGIVGKEMDFTIYDDDQMTDYLKLIEGEERSRAPAQAPEDQAAMDTQQEGEDQPPPPADPQAADPQAEERMDH
;
A
#
# COMPACT_ATOMS: atom_id res chain seq x y z
N MET A 1 -27.01 56.37 13.54
CA MET A 1 -25.77 56.97 13.03
C MET A 1 -24.74 56.89 14.14
N GLU A 2 -23.56 56.43 13.76
CA GLU A 2 -22.30 56.32 14.50
C GLU A 2 -22.13 55.20 15.55
N VAL A 3 -21.07 54.44 15.25
CA VAL A 3 -20.55 53.20 15.80
C VAL A 3 -19.65 53.53 16.99
N ALA A 4 -19.78 52.79 18.08
CA ALA A 4 -18.86 52.84 19.21
C ALA A 4 -17.80 51.74 19.08
N SER A 5 -16.52 52.14 19.07
CA SER A 5 -15.36 51.27 19.19
C SER A 5 -14.88 51.22 20.63
N THR A 6 -14.81 50.04 21.24
CA THR A 6 -14.12 49.82 22.51
C THR A 6 -13.21 48.60 22.43
N SER A 7 -11.93 48.87 22.62
CA SER A 7 -10.83 47.94 22.84
C SER A 7 -10.82 47.42 24.29
N GLN A 8 -10.87 46.11 24.48
CA GLN A 8 -10.47 45.37 25.69
C GLN A 8 -9.88 44.04 25.17
N GLY A 9 -8.63 43.67 25.45
CA GLY A 9 -8.14 43.24 26.75
C GLY A 9 -7.98 41.71 26.71
N LEU A 10 -6.82 41.22 26.27
CA LEU A 10 -6.48 39.79 26.24
C LEU A 10 -6.30 39.27 27.66
N HIS A 11 -7.02 38.18 27.99
CA HIS A 11 -6.87 37.41 29.22
C HIS A 11 -5.62 36.48 29.15
N PRO A 12 -4.97 36.19 30.29
CA PRO A 12 -3.71 35.46 30.35
C PRO A 12 -3.88 33.95 30.15
N VAL A 13 -2.90 33.36 29.46
CA VAL A 13 -2.75 31.91 29.25
C VAL A 13 -2.17 31.27 30.51
N ALA A 14 -2.75 30.15 30.92
CA ALA A 14 -2.39 29.38 32.10
C ALA A 14 -0.96 28.78 31.99
N GLU A 15 -0.20 28.89 33.08
CA GLU A 15 1.07 28.19 33.28
C GLU A 15 0.85 26.67 33.39
N PRO A 16 1.70 25.82 32.78
CA PRO A 16 1.66 24.38 33.02
C PRO A 16 2.44 24.02 34.30
N ASP A 17 1.80 23.15 35.08
CA ASP A 17 2.22 22.59 36.35
C ASP A 17 3.65 22.00 36.33
N ALA A 18 4.46 22.42 37.29
CA ALA A 18 5.81 21.93 37.51
C ALA A 18 5.77 20.56 38.22
N GLY A 19 6.09 19.49 37.51
CA GLY A 19 6.03 18.15 38.09
C GLY A 19 6.59 17.02 37.22
N THR A 20 7.80 17.17 36.67
CA THR A 20 8.54 16.04 36.09
C THR A 20 9.91 15.89 36.75
N LYS A 21 10.13 14.69 37.30
CA LYS A 21 11.41 14.26 37.88
C LYS A 21 12.48 14.25 36.79
N ASP A 22 13.58 14.94 37.07
CA ASP A 22 14.79 14.99 36.27
C ASP A 22 15.47 13.60 36.26
N ASN A 23 15.31 12.85 35.18
CA ASN A 23 16.15 11.69 34.88
C ASN A 23 17.34 12.21 34.06
N GLY A 24 18.48 12.41 34.72
CA GLY A 24 19.68 13.09 34.22
C GLY A 24 20.38 12.45 33.01
N SER A 25 19.74 12.49 31.85
CA SER A 25 20.34 12.16 30.55
C SER A 25 21.04 13.41 30.00
N LYS A 26 22.38 13.37 29.84
CA LYS A 26 23.13 14.46 29.19
C LYS A 26 22.73 14.58 27.72
N CYS A 27 22.48 15.81 27.26
CA CYS A 27 22.09 16.03 25.87
C CYS A 27 23.29 15.82 24.92
N ILE A 28 23.21 14.78 24.10
CA ILE A 28 24.20 14.43 23.05
C ILE A 28 24.08 15.32 21.79
N TYR A 29 23.01 16.12 21.70
CA TYR A 29 22.76 17.06 20.61
C TYR A 29 23.44 18.42 20.87
N ASP A 30 23.92 19.06 19.81
CA ASP A 30 24.44 20.42 19.88
C ASP A 30 23.24 21.40 19.78
N ILE A 31 22.72 21.83 20.94
CA ILE A 31 21.53 22.71 21.00
C ILE A 31 21.92 24.19 20.70
N ASP A 32 23.19 24.55 20.83
CA ASP A 32 23.68 25.92 20.67
C ASP A 32 23.88 26.37 19.21
N SER A 33 23.63 25.50 18.22
CA SER A 33 23.75 25.79 16.78
C SER A 33 22.40 25.85 16.04
N GLN A 34 21.27 25.73 16.76
CA GLN A 34 19.95 25.99 16.17
C GLN A 34 19.73 27.50 16.05
N ASP A 35 20.08 28.07 14.91
CA ASP A 35 19.31 29.21 14.41
C ASP A 35 17.83 28.81 14.43
N ASP A 36 16.97 29.67 14.96
CA ASP A 36 15.52 29.54 14.99
C ASP A 36 14.96 29.23 13.59
N VAL A 37 14.96 27.95 13.20
CA VAL A 37 14.18 27.46 12.07
C VAL A 37 12.84 27.00 12.62
N HIS A 38 11.99 27.98 12.93
CA HIS A 38 10.56 27.78 12.77
C HIS A 38 10.32 27.12 11.41
N PRO A 39 9.42 26.12 11.27
CA PRO A 39 9.00 25.65 9.96
C PRO A 39 8.37 26.83 9.21
N GLN A 40 9.17 27.53 8.39
CA GLN A 40 8.65 28.54 7.48
C GLN A 40 7.80 27.81 6.46
N ALA A 41 6.49 27.99 6.56
CA ALA A 41 5.58 27.78 5.45
C ALA A 41 6.05 28.66 4.29
N LEU A 42 6.80 28.09 3.35
CA LEU A 42 7.25 28.80 2.17
C LEU A 42 6.08 28.96 1.20
N THR A 43 5.52 30.16 1.15
CA THR A 43 4.74 30.65 0.01
C THR A 43 5.55 30.54 -1.28
N PRO A 44 4.98 30.05 -2.39
CA PRO A 44 5.74 29.82 -3.62
C PRO A 44 6.20 31.14 -4.28
N LEU A 45 7.52 31.28 -4.41
CA LEU A 45 8.17 32.33 -5.21
C LEU A 45 7.97 32.04 -6.71
N ARG A 46 7.20 32.89 -7.40
CA ARG A 46 7.06 32.90 -8.86
C ARG A 46 8.34 33.41 -9.53
N TYR A 47 9.06 32.54 -10.23
CA TYR A 47 10.09 32.95 -11.20
C TYR A 47 9.45 33.29 -12.56
N SER A 48 9.52 34.56 -12.97
CA SER A 48 9.12 35.03 -14.30
C SER A 48 10.33 35.07 -15.23
N ARG A 49 10.37 34.20 -16.25
CA ARG A 49 11.17 34.41 -17.47
C ARG A 49 10.27 34.26 -18.69
N LYS A 50 9.99 35.37 -19.38
CA LYS A 50 9.31 35.39 -20.68
C LYS A 50 10.31 35.01 -21.79
N PRO A 51 9.98 34.10 -22.73
CA PRO A 51 10.71 33.96 -23.98
C PRO A 51 10.26 35.03 -24.99
N LYS A 52 11.22 35.54 -25.78
CA LYS A 52 10.99 36.49 -26.89
C LYS A 52 10.46 35.75 -28.12
N SER A 53 9.52 36.39 -28.82
CA SER A 53 8.90 35.97 -30.08
C SER A 53 9.84 36.05 -31.28
N LEU A 54 9.70 35.15 -32.25
CA LEU A 54 10.10 35.32 -33.64
C LEU A 54 8.89 35.05 -34.56
N LYS A 55 8.68 35.95 -35.53
CA LYS A 55 7.59 36.02 -36.52
C LYS A 55 8.03 35.44 -37.88
N GLY A 56 7.05 34.96 -38.66
CA GLY A 56 7.11 34.68 -40.11
C GLY A 56 5.96 33.73 -40.51
N VAL A 57 4.77 34.18 -40.97
CA VAL A 57 4.38 34.62 -42.35
C VAL A 57 4.42 33.42 -43.32
N ASP A 58 3.40 32.97 -44.08
CA ASP A 58 2.09 33.49 -44.51
C ASP A 58 1.16 32.36 -45.05
N GLN A 59 -0.16 32.57 -44.90
CA GLN A 59 -1.29 32.37 -45.84
C GLN A 59 -1.66 31.00 -46.47
N LEU A 60 -2.91 30.57 -46.21
CA LEU A 60 -4.00 30.51 -47.21
C LEU A 60 -5.40 30.31 -46.55
N HIS A 61 -6.37 31.10 -47.03
CA HIS A 61 -7.80 31.18 -46.70
C HIS A 61 -8.54 29.83 -46.95
N ASP A 62 -9.64 29.46 -46.26
CA ASP A 62 -10.95 30.12 -46.32
C ASP A 62 -11.95 29.64 -45.23
N VAL A 63 -13.06 30.35 -45.12
CA VAL A 63 -13.88 30.62 -43.92
C VAL A 63 -15.08 29.68 -43.71
N LYS A 64 -15.37 29.28 -42.45
CA LYS A 64 -16.65 29.47 -41.69
C LYS A 64 -16.93 28.42 -40.61
N LYS A 65 -16.80 28.82 -39.34
CA LYS A 65 -17.90 28.87 -38.33
C LYS A 65 -17.41 29.53 -37.04
N GLU A 66 -18.16 30.54 -36.60
CA GLU A 66 -17.86 31.41 -35.46
C GLU A 66 -18.21 30.79 -34.10
N ASN A 67 -17.57 31.37 -33.08
CA ASN A 67 -17.80 31.35 -31.63
C ASN A 67 -17.20 30.20 -30.81
N VAL A 68 -15.90 30.33 -30.53
CA VAL A 68 -15.26 29.89 -29.29
C VAL A 68 -14.29 30.98 -28.82
N ASP A 69 -14.56 31.58 -27.65
CA ASP A 69 -13.60 31.77 -26.55
C ASP A 69 -14.06 32.86 -25.58
N HIS A 70 -14.39 32.45 -24.35
CA HIS A 70 -13.92 33.06 -23.11
C HIS A 70 -14.32 32.19 -21.92
N ALA A 71 -13.34 31.48 -21.34
CA ALA A 71 -13.04 31.47 -19.90
C ALA A 71 -11.97 30.40 -19.59
N ALA A 72 -10.70 30.77 -19.73
CA ALA A 72 -9.62 30.12 -19.01
C ALA A 72 -9.51 30.79 -17.64
N GLY A 73 -9.86 30.07 -16.57
CA GLY A 73 -9.76 30.53 -15.19
C GLY A 73 -9.91 29.39 -14.19
N ASN A 74 -8.94 29.29 -13.27
CA ASN A 74 -8.87 28.46 -12.05
C ASN A 74 -8.91 26.93 -12.19
N GLN A 75 -7.72 26.31 -12.22
CA GLN A 75 -7.48 24.89 -11.95
C GLN A 75 -6.91 24.61 -10.54
N ASP A 76 -6.95 25.58 -9.61
CA ASP A 76 -6.27 25.46 -8.30
C ASP A 76 -7.21 25.63 -7.09
N GLU A 77 -8.53 25.57 -7.30
CA GLU A 77 -9.54 25.69 -6.24
C GLU A 77 -10.38 24.42 -5.99
N THR A 78 -10.20 23.37 -6.80
CA THR A 78 -11.00 22.12 -6.69
C THR A 78 -10.40 21.07 -5.75
N GLU A 79 -9.13 21.16 -5.35
CA GLU A 79 -8.51 20.18 -4.42
C GLU A 79 -8.64 20.56 -2.94
N LYS A 80 -8.89 21.84 -2.61
CA LYS A 80 -9.06 22.29 -1.21
C LYS A 80 -10.43 22.01 -0.60
N ASN A 81 -11.44 21.60 -1.38
CA ASN A 81 -12.81 21.41 -0.90
C ASN A 81 -13.13 19.99 -0.41
N TRP A 82 -12.22 19.02 -0.53
CA TRP A 82 -12.45 17.66 -0.06
C TRP A 82 -12.04 17.44 1.41
N GLU A 83 -11.10 18.24 1.93
CA GLU A 83 -10.63 18.15 3.33
C GLU A 83 -11.51 18.93 4.33
N GLN A 84 -12.40 19.82 3.88
CA GLN A 84 -13.27 20.64 4.75
C GLN A 84 -14.74 20.20 4.78
N SER A 85 -15.13 19.14 4.07
CA SER A 85 -16.50 18.62 4.10
C SER A 85 -16.70 17.47 5.09
N SER A 86 -16.05 17.55 6.26
CA SER A 86 -16.46 16.82 7.46
C SER A 86 -17.56 17.58 8.19
N CYS A 87 -18.80 17.21 7.89
CA CYS A 87 -19.91 17.10 8.84
C CYS A 87 -20.13 18.26 9.85
N SER A 88 -20.84 19.32 9.47
CA SER A 88 -21.66 20.09 10.42
C SER A 88 -23.07 19.47 10.48
N VAL A 89 -23.30 18.59 11.45
CA VAL A 89 -24.62 18.00 11.71
C VAL A 89 -25.51 19.07 12.34
N THR A 90 -26.49 19.58 11.59
CA THR A 90 -27.64 20.27 12.19
C THR A 90 -28.50 19.23 12.91
N ALA A 91 -28.63 19.39 14.23
CA ALA A 91 -29.48 18.58 15.08
C ALA A 91 -30.95 18.64 14.60
N GLY A 92 -31.52 17.49 14.22
CA GLY A 92 -32.93 17.38 13.89
C GLY A 92 -33.35 16.00 13.38
N ARG A 93 -34.12 15.29 14.23
CA ARG A 93 -34.80 13.99 14.03
C ARG A 93 -33.93 12.71 14.10
N SER A 94 -34.03 12.07 15.27
CA SER A 94 -33.65 10.69 15.54
C SER A 94 -34.38 9.72 14.60
N VAL A 95 -33.60 8.97 13.83
CA VAL A 95 -34.05 7.75 13.14
C VAL A 95 -33.59 6.58 14.02
N THR A 96 -34.53 5.86 14.61
CA THR A 96 -34.24 4.63 15.36
C THR A 96 -33.86 3.53 14.36
N ILE A 97 -32.56 3.26 14.25
CA ILE A 97 -32.04 2.03 13.67
C ILE A 97 -32.35 0.92 14.68
N SER A 98 -33.09 -0.10 14.28
CA SER A 98 -33.28 -1.30 15.09
C SER A 98 -31.91 -1.96 15.31
N GLU A 99 -31.42 -1.94 16.55
CA GLU A 99 -30.15 -2.53 16.96
C GLU A 99 -30.12 -4.03 16.63
N VAL A 100 -29.40 -4.39 15.57
CA VAL A 100 -28.90 -5.75 15.41
C VAL A 100 -27.81 -5.91 16.46
N LYS A 101 -28.04 -6.77 17.47
CA LYS A 101 -27.01 -7.13 18.47
C LYS A 101 -25.79 -7.71 17.74
N MET A 102 -24.76 -6.90 17.57
CA MET A 102 -23.46 -7.31 17.04
C MET A 102 -22.78 -8.23 18.06
N THR A 103 -22.46 -9.47 17.65
CA THR A 103 -21.59 -10.37 18.42
C THR A 103 -20.12 -10.11 18.05
N SER A 104 -19.16 -10.53 18.89
CA SER A 104 -17.72 -10.40 18.63
C SER A 104 -17.24 -11.09 17.34
N ALA A 105 -18.10 -11.88 16.68
CA ALA A 105 -17.87 -12.53 15.39
C ALA A 105 -18.02 -11.58 14.17
N ALA A 106 -18.57 -10.37 14.35
CA ALA A 106 -18.94 -9.46 13.25
C ALA A 106 -17.78 -8.92 12.39
N ASN A 107 -16.52 -9.12 12.80
CA ASN A 107 -15.33 -8.71 12.04
C ASN A 107 -14.74 -9.83 11.16
N ALA A 108 -15.28 -11.05 11.20
CA ALA A 108 -14.78 -12.14 10.36
C ALA A 108 -15.22 -11.95 8.90
N VAL A 109 -14.29 -12.10 7.96
CA VAL A 109 -14.60 -12.17 6.52
C VAL A 109 -14.77 -13.64 6.14
N VAL A 110 -15.92 -14.00 5.58
CA VAL A 110 -16.18 -15.34 5.07
C VAL A 110 -15.64 -15.47 3.65
N TYR A 111 -14.92 -16.55 3.39
CA TYR A 111 -14.44 -16.92 2.05
C TYR A 111 -14.99 -18.29 1.67
N VAL A 112 -15.79 -18.34 0.61
CA VAL A 112 -16.38 -19.59 0.13
C VAL A 112 -15.39 -20.32 -0.75
N TYR A 113 -15.05 -21.55 -0.36
CA TYR A 113 -14.05 -22.35 -1.04
C TYR A 113 -14.20 -23.85 -0.76
N SER A 114 -14.05 -24.66 -1.80
CA SER A 114 -13.72 -26.09 -1.72
C SER A 114 -12.81 -26.48 -2.88
N PRO A 115 -12.04 -27.59 -2.76
CA PRO A 115 -11.31 -28.16 -3.88
C PRO A 115 -12.19 -28.47 -5.10
N GLU A 116 -13.43 -28.92 -4.87
CA GLU A 116 -14.42 -29.20 -5.91
C GLU A 116 -14.81 -27.92 -6.67
N LEU A 117 -15.17 -26.85 -5.96
CA LEU A 117 -15.50 -25.55 -6.56
C LEU A 117 -14.31 -25.01 -7.36
N LEU A 118 -13.10 -25.14 -6.81
CA LEU A 118 -11.88 -24.71 -7.48
C LEU A 118 -11.65 -25.45 -8.79
N HIS A 119 -11.82 -26.78 -8.77
CA HIS A 119 -11.64 -27.64 -9.92
C HIS A 119 -12.64 -27.31 -11.03
N ILE A 120 -13.93 -27.36 -10.70
CA ILE A 120 -15.03 -27.09 -11.64
C ILE A 120 -14.93 -25.67 -12.21
N SER A 121 -14.64 -24.67 -11.37
CA SER A 121 -14.48 -23.28 -11.83
C SER A 121 -13.25 -23.05 -12.72
N SER A 122 -12.30 -23.99 -12.72
CA SER A 122 -11.07 -23.92 -13.52
C SER A 122 -11.16 -24.68 -14.84
N GLN A 123 -12.26 -25.41 -15.09
CA GLN A 123 -12.43 -26.22 -16.31
C GLN A 123 -13.00 -25.45 -17.50
N MET A 124 -13.61 -24.28 -17.27
CA MET A 124 -14.16 -23.44 -18.35
C MET A 124 -13.09 -23.03 -19.35
N GLU A 125 -13.26 -23.42 -20.62
CA GLU A 125 -12.28 -23.30 -21.71
C GLU A 125 -11.69 -21.89 -21.86
N LYS A 126 -12.50 -20.83 -21.69
CA LYS A 126 -12.07 -19.44 -21.89
C LYS A 126 -11.36 -18.82 -20.66
N ILE A 127 -11.43 -19.45 -19.48
CA ILE A 127 -10.89 -18.92 -18.22
C ILE A 127 -10.15 -19.99 -17.38
N GLN A 128 -9.54 -20.97 -18.06
CA GLN A 128 -8.89 -22.11 -17.41
C GLN A 128 -7.83 -21.68 -16.38
N GLY A 129 -7.82 -22.36 -15.22
CA GLY A 129 -6.82 -22.15 -14.17
C GLY A 129 -6.92 -20.84 -13.39
N ARG A 130 -7.88 -19.95 -13.69
CA ARG A 130 -8.06 -18.67 -12.98
C ARG A 130 -8.37 -18.85 -11.51
N ALA A 131 -9.36 -19.69 -11.19
CA ALA A 131 -9.78 -19.91 -9.81
C ALA A 131 -8.62 -20.52 -9.00
N PHE A 132 -7.87 -21.47 -9.58
CA PHE A 132 -6.66 -22.04 -8.99
C PHE A 132 -5.65 -20.94 -8.61
N LEU A 133 -5.29 -20.08 -9.56
CA LEU A 133 -4.34 -18.99 -9.33
C LEU A 133 -4.78 -18.05 -8.20
N VAL A 134 -6.07 -17.67 -8.20
CA VAL A 134 -6.69 -16.84 -7.16
C VAL A 134 -6.49 -17.49 -5.78
N HIS A 135 -6.87 -18.75 -5.63
CA HIS A 135 -6.75 -19.44 -4.36
C HIS A 135 -5.29 -19.66 -3.94
N SER A 136 -4.41 -20.05 -4.86
CA SER A 136 -2.99 -20.25 -4.59
C SER A 136 -2.32 -18.97 -4.09
N LEU A 137 -2.70 -17.80 -4.60
CA LEU A 137 -2.21 -16.51 -4.09
C LEU A 137 -2.75 -16.21 -2.70
N ILE A 138 -4.04 -16.42 -2.45
CA ILE A 138 -4.63 -16.25 -1.10
C ILE A 138 -3.86 -17.12 -0.09
N ALA A 139 -3.55 -18.36 -0.45
CA ALA A 139 -2.77 -19.27 0.38
C ALA A 139 -1.30 -18.82 0.53
N ALA A 140 -0.62 -18.44 -0.56
CA ALA A 140 0.79 -18.03 -0.54
C ALA A 140 1.05 -16.77 0.30
N TYR A 141 0.08 -15.85 0.34
CA TYR A 141 0.13 -14.66 1.19
C TYR A 141 -0.38 -14.92 2.62
N ASN A 142 -0.64 -16.18 2.99
CA ASN A 142 -1.14 -16.61 4.29
C ASN A 142 -2.45 -15.93 4.73
N LEU A 143 -3.28 -15.51 3.78
CA LEU A 143 -4.52 -14.80 4.04
C LEU A 143 -5.63 -15.72 4.52
N THR A 144 -5.53 -17.02 4.23
CA THR A 144 -6.43 -18.06 4.75
C THR A 144 -6.52 -18.07 6.27
N SER A 145 -5.44 -17.70 6.97
CA SER A 145 -5.42 -17.56 8.44
C SER A 145 -6.32 -16.43 8.97
N CYS A 146 -6.59 -15.41 8.13
CA CYS A 146 -7.41 -14.25 8.46
C CYS A 146 -8.87 -14.40 8.00
N LEU A 147 -9.20 -15.48 7.30
CA LEU A 147 -10.50 -15.71 6.67
C LEU A 147 -11.22 -16.88 7.35
N LYS A 148 -12.54 -16.75 7.50
CA LYS A 148 -13.40 -17.90 7.82
C LYS A 148 -13.73 -18.63 6.52
N VAL A 149 -13.00 -19.71 6.24
CA VAL A 149 -13.24 -20.55 5.06
C VAL A 149 -14.50 -21.39 5.26
N VAL A 150 -15.44 -21.33 4.32
CA VAL A 150 -16.71 -22.07 4.35
C VAL A 150 -16.86 -22.87 3.06
N PRO A 151 -17.12 -24.19 3.12
CA PRO A 151 -17.36 -24.97 1.92
C PRO A 151 -18.69 -24.59 1.25
N PRO A 152 -18.72 -24.46 -0.09
CA PRO A 152 -19.97 -24.28 -0.82
C PRO A 152 -20.81 -25.55 -0.76
N ARG A 153 -22.11 -25.38 -1.02
CA ARG A 153 -23.02 -26.48 -1.38
C ARG A 153 -23.42 -26.32 -2.83
N HIS A 154 -24.01 -27.36 -3.40
CA HIS A 154 -24.75 -27.26 -4.66
C HIS A 154 -26.06 -26.48 -4.43
N ALA A 155 -26.42 -25.61 -5.38
CA ALA A 155 -27.74 -25.01 -5.41
C ALA A 155 -28.77 -26.10 -5.71
N THR A 156 -29.86 -26.11 -4.96
CA THR A 156 -30.97 -27.01 -5.27
C THR A 156 -31.65 -26.52 -6.55
N GLU A 157 -32.26 -27.44 -7.30
CA GLU A 157 -33.01 -27.08 -8.51
C GLU A 157 -34.09 -26.04 -8.21
N LYS A 158 -34.78 -26.17 -7.07
CA LYS A 158 -35.77 -25.19 -6.59
C LYS A 158 -35.19 -23.78 -6.44
N GLU A 159 -33.94 -23.66 -5.99
CA GLU A 159 -33.28 -22.36 -5.85
C GLU A 159 -32.93 -21.78 -7.22
N ILE A 160 -32.42 -22.59 -8.15
CA ILE A 160 -32.13 -22.14 -9.53
C ILE A 160 -33.43 -21.69 -10.23
N LEU A 161 -34.52 -22.46 -10.08
CA LEU A 161 -35.85 -22.16 -10.59
C LEU A 161 -36.53 -20.95 -9.93
N SER A 162 -35.96 -20.38 -8.86
CA SER A 162 -36.46 -19.12 -8.29
C SER A 162 -36.27 -17.93 -9.23
N PHE A 163 -35.35 -18.06 -10.19
CA PHE A 163 -35.13 -17.09 -11.26
C PHE A 163 -35.30 -17.72 -12.64
N HIS A 164 -34.56 -18.80 -12.93
CA HIS A 164 -34.51 -19.39 -14.26
C HIS A 164 -35.79 -20.16 -14.64
N SER A 165 -36.10 -20.25 -15.93
CA SER A 165 -37.24 -21.04 -16.40
C SER A 165 -37.02 -22.54 -16.25
N GLU A 166 -38.11 -23.29 -16.08
CA GLU A 166 -38.07 -24.74 -15.93
C GLU A 166 -37.55 -25.42 -17.20
N GLU A 167 -37.93 -24.89 -18.37
CA GLU A 167 -37.48 -25.35 -19.67
C GLU A 167 -35.96 -25.21 -19.83
N TYR A 168 -35.41 -24.04 -19.45
CA TYR A 168 -33.98 -23.78 -19.53
C TYR A 168 -33.17 -24.68 -18.59
N VAL A 169 -33.62 -24.83 -17.33
CA VAL A 169 -32.93 -25.67 -16.34
C VAL A 169 -32.95 -27.15 -16.75
N LYS A 170 -34.09 -27.65 -17.27
CA LYS A 170 -34.16 -29.01 -17.83
C LYS A 170 -33.23 -29.19 -19.02
N PHE A 171 -33.08 -28.17 -19.86
CA PHE A 171 -32.16 -28.24 -20.98
C PHE A 171 -30.70 -28.27 -20.51
N LEU A 172 -30.31 -27.48 -19.49
CA LEU A 172 -28.99 -27.57 -18.87
C LEU A 172 -28.69 -28.98 -18.34
N HIS A 173 -29.63 -29.62 -17.66
CA HIS A 173 -29.50 -31.02 -17.23
C HIS A 173 -29.26 -31.98 -18.40
N LYS A 174 -30.04 -31.81 -19.48
CA LYS A 174 -29.98 -32.65 -20.67
C LYS A 174 -28.61 -32.56 -21.35
N VAL A 175 -28.07 -31.35 -21.53
CA VAL A 175 -26.79 -31.16 -22.20
C VAL A 175 -25.59 -31.52 -21.31
N SER A 176 -25.76 -31.52 -19.99
CA SER A 176 -24.69 -31.91 -19.05
C SER A 176 -24.36 -33.41 -19.08
N GLN A 177 -25.20 -34.22 -19.72
CA GLN A 177 -25.05 -35.68 -19.82
C GLN A 177 -24.36 -36.14 -21.12
N THR A 178 -23.88 -35.20 -21.95
CA THR A 178 -23.23 -35.52 -23.22
C THR A 178 -22.13 -34.52 -23.52
N ASP A 179 -21.13 -34.94 -24.29
CA ASP A 179 -20.07 -34.12 -24.88
C ASP A 179 -20.28 -33.91 -26.40
N ASP A 180 -21.45 -34.28 -26.91
CA ASP A 180 -21.80 -34.24 -28.34
C ASP A 180 -22.57 -32.95 -28.65
N ASP A 181 -21.83 -31.89 -28.93
CA ASP A 181 -22.35 -30.54 -29.16
C ASP A 181 -23.24 -30.45 -30.41
N GLU A 182 -23.04 -31.32 -31.41
CA GLU A 182 -23.82 -31.34 -32.66
C GLU A 182 -25.23 -31.90 -32.44
N LYS A 183 -25.41 -32.77 -31.43
CA LYS A 183 -26.66 -33.48 -31.16
C LYS A 183 -27.82 -32.57 -30.76
N PHE A 184 -27.51 -31.40 -30.19
CA PHE A 184 -28.51 -30.48 -29.63
C PHE A 184 -28.41 -29.06 -30.20
N GLU A 185 -27.66 -28.84 -31.28
CA GLU A 185 -27.31 -27.52 -31.80
C GLU A 185 -28.53 -26.57 -31.98
N GLU A 186 -29.62 -27.03 -32.62
CA GLU A 186 -30.82 -26.22 -32.83
C GLU A 186 -31.54 -25.83 -31.53
N GLU A 187 -31.61 -26.75 -30.55
CA GLU A 187 -32.26 -26.51 -29.25
C GLU A 187 -31.35 -25.65 -28.35
N ALA A 188 -30.03 -25.88 -28.41
CA ALA A 188 -29.02 -25.10 -27.70
C ALA A 188 -29.02 -23.63 -28.13
N ASN A 189 -29.17 -23.37 -29.44
CA ASN A 189 -29.33 -22.02 -29.98
C ASN A 189 -30.54 -21.27 -29.38
N GLN A 190 -31.64 -21.96 -29.09
CA GLN A 190 -32.84 -21.33 -28.49
C GLN A 190 -32.60 -20.85 -27.05
N PHE A 191 -31.68 -21.51 -26.35
CA PHE A 191 -31.31 -21.20 -24.97
C PHE A 191 -29.99 -20.42 -24.86
N GLY A 192 -29.50 -19.83 -25.95
CA GLY A 192 -28.27 -19.02 -25.98
C GLY A 192 -26.97 -19.82 -25.82
N LEU A 193 -27.05 -21.15 -25.83
CA LEU A 193 -25.91 -22.07 -25.74
C LEU A 193 -25.25 -22.19 -27.11
N THR A 194 -24.50 -21.16 -27.45
CA THR A 194 -23.87 -20.97 -28.77
C THR A 194 -22.37 -20.74 -28.59
N TYR A 195 -21.66 -20.30 -29.64
CA TYR A 195 -20.20 -20.08 -29.65
C TYR A 195 -19.58 -19.52 -28.35
N ASP A 196 -20.21 -18.52 -27.72
CA ASP A 196 -19.71 -17.91 -26.47
C ASP A 196 -20.13 -18.68 -25.19
N CYS A 197 -21.13 -19.54 -25.26
CA CYS A 197 -21.62 -20.38 -24.16
C CYS A 197 -21.69 -21.84 -24.63
N PRO A 198 -20.54 -22.50 -24.88
CA PRO A 198 -20.52 -23.86 -25.42
C PRO A 198 -21.21 -24.84 -24.47
N VAL A 199 -21.76 -25.90 -25.06
CA VAL A 199 -22.19 -27.09 -24.32
C VAL A 199 -20.95 -27.85 -23.87
N HIS A 200 -21.03 -28.46 -22.68
CA HIS A 200 -20.03 -29.43 -22.23
C HIS A 200 -20.63 -30.32 -21.14
N GLU A 201 -20.00 -31.47 -20.92
CA GLU A 201 -20.33 -32.36 -19.81
C GLU A 201 -20.19 -31.62 -18.46
N GLY A 202 -21.16 -31.82 -17.56
CA GLY A 202 -21.12 -31.21 -16.22
C GLY A 202 -21.55 -29.73 -16.15
N LEU A 203 -22.18 -29.17 -17.20
CA LEU A 203 -22.54 -27.75 -17.26
C LEU A 203 -23.54 -27.33 -16.16
N TYR A 204 -24.52 -28.18 -15.86
CA TYR A 204 -25.51 -27.95 -14.81
C TYR A 204 -24.84 -28.02 -13.43
N GLU A 205 -23.95 -28.99 -13.21
CA GLU A 205 -23.17 -29.13 -11.99
C GLU A 205 -22.28 -27.90 -11.77
N TYR A 206 -21.68 -27.36 -12.83
CA TYR A 206 -20.95 -26.10 -12.80
C TYR A 206 -21.85 -24.92 -12.35
N GLY A 207 -23.01 -24.75 -12.98
CA GLY A 207 -23.96 -23.69 -12.62
C GLY A 207 -24.52 -23.85 -11.21
N SER A 208 -24.85 -25.08 -10.82
CA SER A 208 -25.34 -25.47 -9.50
C SER A 208 -24.33 -25.16 -8.41
N LEU A 209 -23.06 -25.56 -8.59
CA LEU A 209 -22.03 -25.34 -7.58
C LEU A 209 -21.66 -23.86 -7.46
N THR A 210 -21.59 -23.15 -8.59
CA THR A 210 -21.30 -21.71 -8.60
C THR A 210 -22.43 -20.91 -7.95
N GLY A 211 -23.69 -21.18 -8.32
CA GLY A 211 -24.87 -20.59 -7.70
C GLY A 211 -24.96 -20.94 -6.22
N GLY A 212 -24.67 -22.18 -5.86
CA GLY A 212 -24.69 -22.67 -4.49
C GLY A 212 -23.60 -22.04 -3.62
N ALA A 213 -22.42 -21.76 -4.17
CA ALA A 213 -21.37 -21.00 -3.49
C ALA A 213 -21.81 -19.57 -3.16
N THR A 214 -22.46 -18.88 -4.10
CA THR A 214 -23.02 -17.54 -3.88
C THR A 214 -24.17 -17.57 -2.85
N LEU A 215 -25.03 -18.59 -2.88
CA LEU A 215 -26.07 -18.80 -1.87
C LEU A 215 -25.49 -19.07 -0.48
N THR A 216 -24.45 -19.91 -0.37
CA THR A 216 -23.72 -20.14 0.90
C THR A 216 -23.18 -18.83 1.48
N ALA A 217 -22.56 -17.99 0.65
CA ALA A 217 -22.06 -16.68 1.08
C ALA A 217 -23.20 -15.76 1.56
N ALA A 218 -24.29 -15.67 0.80
CA ALA A 218 -25.47 -14.89 1.17
C ALA A 218 -26.10 -15.37 2.48
N GLU A 219 -26.18 -16.68 2.71
CA GLU A 219 -26.69 -17.24 3.94
C GLU A 219 -25.84 -16.90 5.17
N CYS A 220 -24.51 -16.88 5.05
CA CYS A 220 -23.62 -16.43 6.11
C CYS A 220 -23.92 -14.96 6.51
N LEU A 221 -24.21 -14.09 5.55
CA LEU A 221 -24.64 -12.71 5.80
C LEU A 221 -26.02 -12.66 6.47
N LEU A 222 -26.98 -13.46 6.00
CA LEU A 222 -28.33 -13.54 6.60
C LEU A 222 -28.31 -13.99 8.06
N ARG A 223 -27.46 -14.97 8.38
CA ARG A 223 -27.24 -15.49 9.74
C ARG A 223 -26.43 -14.53 10.62
N GLY A 224 -25.86 -13.46 10.06
CA GLY A 224 -25.05 -12.49 10.80
C GLY A 224 -23.70 -13.05 11.25
N GLU A 225 -23.18 -14.07 10.57
CA GLU A 225 -21.88 -14.68 10.88
C GLU A 225 -20.70 -13.80 10.45
N CYS A 226 -20.94 -12.89 9.52
CA CYS A 226 -19.94 -11.98 8.95
C CYS A 226 -20.63 -10.71 8.43
N LEU A 227 -19.86 -9.63 8.29
CA LEU A 227 -20.27 -8.44 7.53
C LEU A 227 -19.89 -8.53 6.04
N THR A 228 -18.87 -9.33 5.72
CA THR A 228 -18.36 -9.50 4.36
C THR A 228 -18.24 -10.99 4.04
N ALA A 229 -18.83 -11.42 2.93
CA ALA A 229 -18.69 -12.77 2.39
C ALA A 229 -18.18 -12.71 0.95
N ILE A 230 -17.26 -13.60 0.59
CA ILE A 230 -16.54 -13.57 -0.69
C ILE A 230 -16.75 -14.90 -1.43
N ASN A 231 -17.17 -14.83 -2.70
CA ASN A 231 -17.15 -15.93 -3.66
C ASN A 231 -16.50 -15.48 -4.98
N TRP A 232 -15.20 -15.74 -5.16
CA TRP A 232 -14.48 -15.37 -6.38
C TRP A 232 -14.86 -16.18 -7.62
N CYS A 233 -15.53 -17.33 -7.45
CA CYS A 233 -15.97 -18.16 -8.56
C CYS A 233 -17.33 -17.72 -9.13
N GLY A 234 -18.08 -16.89 -8.41
CA GLY A 234 -19.34 -16.30 -8.87
C GLY A 234 -19.16 -14.96 -9.59
N GLY A 235 -20.26 -14.27 -9.85
CA GLY A 235 -20.27 -12.98 -10.54
C GLY A 235 -20.64 -13.06 -12.02
N TRP A 236 -21.39 -14.09 -12.42
CA TRP A 236 -21.78 -14.35 -13.82
C TRP A 236 -23.03 -13.55 -14.19
N HIS A 237 -22.82 -12.27 -14.50
CA HIS A 237 -23.89 -11.26 -14.60
C HIS A 237 -24.72 -11.26 -15.90
N HIS A 238 -24.28 -11.92 -16.97
CA HIS A 238 -24.96 -11.88 -18.28
C HIS A 238 -26.08 -12.92 -18.43
N ALA A 239 -26.09 -13.97 -17.60
CA ALA A 239 -27.08 -15.04 -17.70
C ALA A 239 -28.49 -14.48 -17.52
N LYS A 240 -29.39 -14.84 -18.44
CA LYS A 240 -30.78 -14.37 -18.46
C LYS A 240 -31.69 -15.40 -17.81
N LYS A 241 -32.98 -15.08 -17.75
CA LYS A 241 -33.98 -15.98 -17.16
C LYS A 241 -34.06 -17.33 -17.90
N ASP A 242 -34.05 -17.28 -19.21
CA ASP A 242 -34.31 -18.42 -20.10
C ASP A 242 -33.18 -18.66 -21.12
N GLN A 243 -32.03 -18.01 -20.99
CA GLN A 243 -30.91 -18.20 -21.90
C GLN A 243 -29.55 -17.93 -21.26
N ALA A 244 -28.53 -18.67 -21.71
CA ALA A 244 -27.13 -18.37 -21.47
C ALA A 244 -26.70 -17.15 -22.30
N SER A 245 -25.71 -16.40 -21.81
CA SER A 245 -25.18 -15.24 -22.52
C SER A 245 -23.80 -14.88 -21.96
N GLY A 246 -22.84 -14.52 -22.81
CA GLY A 246 -21.54 -13.98 -22.38
C GLY A 246 -20.81 -14.86 -21.36
N PHE A 247 -20.65 -16.15 -21.63
CA PHE A 247 -20.05 -17.17 -20.74
C PHE A 247 -20.87 -17.50 -19.47
N CYS A 248 -22.02 -16.86 -19.28
CA CYS A 248 -22.84 -17.00 -18.09
C CYS A 248 -24.03 -17.93 -18.38
N TYR A 249 -24.14 -19.00 -17.60
CA TYR A 249 -25.22 -20.00 -17.74
C TYR A 249 -26.27 -19.83 -16.63
N VAL A 250 -25.84 -19.84 -15.37
CA VAL A 250 -26.69 -19.56 -14.21
C VAL A 250 -26.32 -18.21 -13.63
N ASN A 251 -27.31 -17.34 -13.41
CA ASN A 251 -27.08 -16.01 -12.82
C ASN A 251 -27.01 -16.11 -11.30
N ASP A 252 -25.83 -16.49 -10.79
CA ASP A 252 -25.59 -16.66 -9.36
C ASP A 252 -25.83 -15.37 -8.56
N ILE A 253 -25.62 -14.21 -9.18
CA ILE A 253 -25.83 -12.90 -8.59
C ILE A 253 -27.32 -12.68 -8.28
N VAL A 254 -28.21 -12.95 -9.25
CA VAL A 254 -29.66 -12.82 -9.06
C VAL A 254 -30.14 -13.76 -7.95
N LEU A 255 -29.65 -15.01 -7.93
CA LEU A 255 -29.96 -15.97 -6.86
C LEU A 255 -29.50 -15.44 -5.49
N GLY A 256 -28.29 -14.88 -5.40
CA GLY A 256 -27.76 -14.26 -4.20
C GLY A 256 -28.59 -13.07 -3.72
N ILE A 257 -29.01 -12.18 -4.63
CA ILE A 257 -29.86 -11.03 -4.33
C ILE A 257 -31.23 -11.50 -3.83
N LEU A 258 -31.88 -12.45 -4.50
CA LEU A 258 -33.15 -13.03 -4.06
C LEU A 258 -33.03 -13.63 -2.66
N LYS A 259 -31.91 -14.30 -2.37
CA LYS A 259 -31.63 -14.84 -1.03
C LYS A 259 -31.49 -13.74 0.02
N LEU A 260 -30.70 -12.71 -0.25
CA LEU A 260 -30.54 -11.56 0.66
C LEU A 260 -31.87 -10.84 0.92
N ARG A 261 -32.73 -10.76 -0.09
CA ARG A 261 -34.08 -10.15 -0.01
C ARG A 261 -35.06 -10.90 0.91
N GLU A 262 -34.73 -12.11 1.38
CA GLU A 262 -35.50 -12.78 2.44
C GLU A 262 -35.45 -12.01 3.77
N LYS A 263 -34.41 -11.18 4.00
CA LYS A 263 -34.22 -10.40 5.24
C LYS A 263 -34.01 -8.91 5.02
N PHE A 264 -33.25 -8.52 4.01
CA PHE A 264 -32.87 -7.13 3.75
C PHE A 264 -33.86 -6.48 2.79
N ASP A 265 -34.48 -5.34 3.16
CA ASP A 265 -35.49 -4.68 2.33
C ASP A 265 -34.86 -4.04 1.07
N LYS A 266 -33.79 -3.27 1.33
CA LYS A 266 -32.90 -2.55 0.43
C LYS A 266 -31.68 -3.34 -0.07
N VAL A 267 -31.62 -3.91 -1.27
CA VAL A 267 -30.36 -4.50 -1.78
C VAL A 267 -29.76 -3.64 -2.91
N LEU A 268 -28.54 -3.16 -2.73
CA LEU A 268 -27.78 -2.48 -3.78
C LEU A 268 -26.89 -3.48 -4.51
N TYR A 269 -27.01 -3.54 -5.83
CA TYR A 269 -26.06 -4.24 -6.70
C TYR A 269 -25.11 -3.23 -7.34
N VAL A 270 -23.80 -3.46 -7.19
CA VAL A 270 -22.73 -2.67 -7.81
C VAL A 270 -21.95 -3.58 -8.74
N ASP A 271 -21.82 -3.16 -9.99
CA ASP A 271 -21.08 -3.87 -11.03
C ASP A 271 -19.90 -3.02 -11.52
N LEU A 272 -18.71 -3.58 -11.36
CA LEU A 272 -17.43 -2.94 -11.73
C LEU A 272 -16.76 -3.62 -12.94
N ASP A 273 -17.42 -4.62 -13.55
CA ASP A 273 -17.01 -5.26 -14.79
C ASP A 273 -16.96 -4.24 -15.94
N VAL A 274 -16.08 -4.46 -16.92
CA VAL A 274 -16.05 -3.59 -18.10
C VAL A 274 -17.31 -3.73 -18.96
N HIS A 275 -18.01 -4.87 -18.87
CA HIS A 275 -19.26 -5.11 -19.56
C HIS A 275 -20.45 -4.67 -18.71
N HIS A 276 -21.52 -4.23 -19.38
CA HIS A 276 -22.76 -3.89 -18.70
C HIS A 276 -23.37 -5.13 -18.05
N GLY A 277 -23.73 -5.04 -16.76
CA GLY A 277 -24.40 -6.07 -15.95
C GLY A 277 -25.86 -6.32 -16.33
N ASP A 278 -26.10 -6.59 -17.60
CA ASP A 278 -27.40 -6.58 -18.24
C ASP A 278 -28.36 -7.67 -17.74
N GLY A 279 -27.88 -8.86 -17.37
CA GLY A 279 -28.73 -9.93 -16.83
C GLY A 279 -29.28 -9.59 -15.44
N VAL A 280 -28.47 -8.97 -14.58
CA VAL A 280 -28.91 -8.53 -13.25
C VAL A 280 -29.81 -7.31 -13.35
N GLU A 281 -29.49 -6.36 -14.24
CA GLU A 281 -30.36 -5.22 -14.52
C GLU A 281 -31.74 -5.68 -15.01
N GLU A 282 -31.80 -6.56 -16.01
CA GLU A 282 -33.05 -7.06 -16.57
C GLU A 282 -33.92 -7.75 -15.52
N ALA A 283 -33.32 -8.57 -14.65
CA ALA A 283 -34.00 -9.27 -13.56
C ALA A 283 -34.69 -8.31 -12.56
N PHE A 284 -34.14 -7.10 -12.38
CA PHE A 284 -34.59 -6.17 -11.35
C PHE A 284 -35.05 -4.80 -11.86
N CYS A 285 -35.10 -4.58 -13.18
CA CYS A 285 -35.45 -3.29 -13.79
C CYS A 285 -36.86 -2.77 -13.41
N ALA A 286 -37.74 -3.66 -12.94
CA ALA A 286 -39.10 -3.35 -12.46
C ALA A 286 -39.22 -3.34 -10.91
N SER A 287 -38.13 -3.53 -10.17
CA SER A 287 -38.10 -3.59 -8.70
C SER A 287 -37.66 -2.28 -8.07
N THR A 288 -38.41 -1.81 -7.06
CA THR A 288 -38.01 -0.67 -6.22
C THR A 288 -37.18 -1.09 -5.00
N LYS A 289 -36.91 -2.39 -4.87
CA LYS A 289 -36.23 -3.01 -3.72
C LYS A 289 -34.81 -3.46 -4.04
N VAL A 290 -34.45 -3.44 -5.32
CA VAL A 290 -33.09 -3.70 -5.78
C VAL A 290 -32.71 -2.53 -6.66
N LEU A 291 -31.59 -1.88 -6.36
CA LEU A 291 -31.00 -0.87 -7.24
C LEU A 291 -29.80 -1.48 -7.94
N THR A 292 -29.76 -1.40 -9.26
CA THR A 292 -28.60 -1.83 -10.05
C THR A 292 -27.76 -0.61 -10.44
N LEU A 293 -26.45 -0.68 -10.16
CA LEU A 293 -25.47 0.32 -10.56
C LEU A 293 -24.38 -0.39 -11.36
N SER A 294 -24.20 -0.05 -12.63
CA SER A 294 -23.15 -0.60 -13.48
C SER A 294 -22.26 0.48 -14.07
N VAL A 295 -20.93 0.28 -14.02
CA VAL A 295 -19.92 1.16 -14.59
C VAL A 295 -19.14 0.40 -15.66
N HIS A 296 -19.44 0.66 -16.92
CA HIS A 296 -19.02 -0.20 -18.03
C HIS A 296 -18.62 0.60 -19.27
N LYS A 297 -17.90 -0.03 -20.19
CA LYS A 297 -17.64 0.54 -21.51
C LYS A 297 -18.92 0.48 -22.34
N LYS A 298 -19.25 1.58 -23.01
CA LYS A 298 -20.34 1.64 -23.99
C LYS A 298 -19.82 2.23 -25.30
N ALA A 299 -19.82 1.40 -26.34
CA ALA A 299 -19.50 1.80 -27.71
C ALA A 299 -20.31 0.97 -28.69
N ALA A 300 -20.51 1.48 -29.91
CA ALA A 300 -21.16 0.72 -30.96
C ALA A 300 -20.37 -0.58 -31.24
N GLY A 301 -21.06 -1.73 -31.19
CA GLY A 301 -20.45 -3.05 -31.37
C GLY A 301 -19.75 -3.62 -30.12
N PHE A 302 -19.73 -2.92 -28.99
CA PHE A 302 -19.24 -3.48 -27.73
C PHE A 302 -20.35 -4.25 -27.02
N TYR A 303 -20.05 -5.48 -26.63
CA TYR A 303 -20.97 -6.37 -25.93
C TYR A 303 -21.31 -5.83 -24.52
N PRO A 304 -22.55 -5.98 -24.00
CA PRO A 304 -23.74 -6.60 -24.61
C PRO A 304 -24.56 -5.64 -25.48
N GLY A 305 -24.13 -4.38 -25.64
CA GLY A 305 -24.85 -3.36 -26.42
C GLY A 305 -25.97 -2.64 -25.67
N THR A 306 -26.25 -2.98 -24.41
CA THR A 306 -27.22 -2.31 -23.50
C THR A 306 -26.51 -1.38 -22.50
N GLY A 307 -27.22 -0.77 -21.53
CA GLY A 307 -26.61 0.05 -20.49
C GLY A 307 -26.43 1.52 -20.89
N ASP A 308 -27.35 2.06 -21.70
CA ASP A 308 -27.30 3.48 -22.05
C ASP A 308 -27.60 4.38 -20.85
N LEU A 309 -27.14 5.63 -20.91
CA LEU A 309 -27.37 6.63 -19.85
C LEU A 309 -28.87 6.84 -19.54
N LEU A 310 -29.74 6.56 -20.51
CA LEU A 310 -31.19 6.72 -20.38
C LEU A 310 -31.90 5.43 -19.92
N ASP A 311 -31.18 4.32 -19.80
CA ASP A 311 -31.69 3.07 -19.26
C ASP A 311 -31.74 3.20 -17.73
N VAL A 312 -32.90 3.65 -17.24
CA VAL A 312 -33.11 4.00 -15.83
C VAL A 312 -34.17 3.14 -15.15
N GLY A 313 -34.46 1.95 -15.69
CA GLY A 313 -35.50 1.06 -15.17
C GLY A 313 -36.91 1.45 -15.62
N VAL A 314 -37.89 0.61 -15.28
CA VAL A 314 -39.24 0.66 -15.87
C VAL A 314 -40.35 0.79 -14.82
N GLY A 315 -41.50 1.31 -15.25
CA GLY A 315 -42.69 1.42 -14.43
C GLY A 315 -42.45 2.19 -13.13
N LYS A 316 -42.84 1.61 -11.99
CA LYS A 316 -42.63 2.21 -10.66
C LYS A 316 -41.16 2.20 -10.21
N ALA A 317 -40.33 1.38 -10.84
CA ALA A 317 -38.90 1.26 -10.56
C ALA A 317 -38.04 2.15 -11.46
N LYS A 318 -38.65 3.11 -12.18
CA LYS A 318 -37.88 4.17 -12.82
C LYS A 318 -36.99 4.87 -11.78
N TYR A 319 -35.73 5.06 -12.13
CA TYR A 319 -34.63 5.58 -11.31
C TYR A 319 -34.06 4.61 -10.26
N TYR A 320 -34.38 3.31 -10.34
CA TYR A 320 -33.72 2.23 -9.58
C TYR A 320 -32.67 1.45 -10.41
N THR A 321 -32.30 2.01 -11.55
CA THR A 321 -31.22 1.52 -12.40
C THR A 321 -30.33 2.71 -12.73
N VAL A 322 -29.02 2.54 -12.52
CA VAL A 322 -28.00 3.57 -12.69
C VAL A 322 -26.91 3.03 -13.60
N ASN A 323 -26.92 3.49 -14.85
CA ASN A 323 -25.90 3.14 -15.84
C ASN A 323 -24.89 4.27 -15.98
N VAL A 324 -23.61 3.90 -15.93
CA VAL A 324 -22.47 4.81 -16.11
C VAL A 324 -21.69 4.36 -17.36
N PRO A 325 -22.18 4.69 -18.56
CA PRO A 325 -21.51 4.34 -19.81
C PRO A 325 -20.23 5.16 -19.99
N LEU A 326 -19.11 4.48 -20.21
CA LEU A 326 -17.78 5.07 -20.36
C LEU A 326 -17.17 4.76 -21.74
N SER A 327 -16.24 5.61 -22.16
CA SER A 327 -15.40 5.39 -23.33
C SER A 327 -14.06 4.75 -22.95
N ASP A 328 -13.29 4.36 -23.95
CA ASP A 328 -11.96 3.77 -23.77
C ASP A 328 -10.96 4.69 -23.04
N GLY A 329 -9.99 4.07 -22.39
CA GLY A 329 -8.82 4.73 -21.84
C GLY A 329 -9.02 5.43 -20.49
N ILE A 330 -10.16 5.22 -19.81
CA ILE A 330 -10.32 5.74 -18.44
C ILE A 330 -9.21 5.19 -17.52
N ARG A 331 -8.69 6.05 -16.65
CA ARG A 331 -7.58 5.74 -15.74
C ARG A 331 -8.06 5.81 -14.29
N ASP A 332 -7.23 5.31 -13.38
CA ASP A 332 -7.54 5.17 -11.95
C ASP A 332 -8.14 6.40 -11.29
N THR A 333 -7.56 7.58 -11.52
CA THR A 333 -7.96 8.81 -10.79
C THR A 333 -9.38 9.23 -11.19
N GLU A 334 -9.66 9.24 -12.49
CA GLU A 334 -10.97 9.58 -13.04
C GLU A 334 -12.01 8.53 -12.67
N TYR A 335 -11.67 7.24 -12.80
CA TYR A 335 -12.56 6.12 -12.46
C TYR A 335 -12.96 6.17 -10.98
N VAL A 336 -12.00 6.20 -10.06
CA VAL A 336 -12.26 6.19 -8.62
C VAL A 336 -13.05 7.42 -8.18
N SER A 337 -12.67 8.61 -8.68
CA SER A 337 -13.38 9.86 -8.35
C SER A 337 -14.84 9.82 -8.83
N LEU A 338 -15.10 9.27 -10.02
CA LEU A 338 -16.45 9.14 -10.56
C LEU A 338 -17.26 8.11 -9.77
N VAL A 339 -16.76 6.89 -9.64
CA VAL A 339 -17.50 5.77 -9.02
C VAL A 339 -17.79 6.07 -7.55
N CYS A 340 -16.82 6.56 -6.76
CA CYS A 340 -17.05 6.87 -5.35
C CYS A 340 -18.07 8.00 -5.14
N ARG A 341 -18.10 9.02 -6.01
CA ARG A 341 -19.12 10.08 -5.93
C ARG A 341 -20.52 9.56 -6.21
N ILE A 342 -20.66 8.68 -7.21
CA ILE A 342 -21.95 8.05 -7.54
C ILE A 342 -22.39 7.13 -6.39
N LEU A 343 -21.48 6.27 -5.89
CA LEU A 343 -21.74 5.39 -4.76
C LEU A 343 -22.18 6.16 -3.51
N GLN A 344 -21.50 7.27 -3.20
CA GLN A 344 -21.90 8.14 -2.09
C GLN A 344 -23.33 8.64 -2.28
N LYS A 345 -23.68 9.09 -3.49
CA LYS A 345 -25.02 9.60 -3.74
C LYS A 345 -26.10 8.52 -3.69
N VAL A 346 -25.79 7.34 -4.23
CA VAL A 346 -26.67 6.18 -4.17
C VAL A 346 -26.90 5.75 -2.72
N LYS A 347 -25.84 5.72 -1.89
CA LYS A 347 -25.97 5.41 -0.45
C LYS A 347 -26.94 6.37 0.25
N GLU A 348 -26.80 7.67 0.01
CA GLU A 348 -27.65 8.70 0.63
C GLU A 348 -29.13 8.59 0.24
N VAL A 349 -29.40 8.24 -1.02
CA VAL A 349 -30.76 8.28 -1.58
C VAL A 349 -31.45 6.93 -1.45
N PHE A 350 -30.80 5.86 -1.86
CA PHE A 350 -31.38 4.52 -1.84
C PHE A 350 -31.37 3.91 -0.44
N ILE A 351 -30.34 4.22 0.37
CA ILE A 351 -30.16 3.73 1.74
C ILE A 351 -30.26 2.19 1.78
N PRO A 352 -29.27 1.47 1.22
CA PRO A 352 -29.28 0.01 1.16
C PRO A 352 -29.07 -0.63 2.53
N ASP A 353 -29.72 -1.77 2.75
CA ASP A 353 -29.54 -2.65 3.90
C ASP A 353 -28.44 -3.68 3.67
N ALA A 354 -28.19 -4.06 2.41
CA ALA A 354 -27.12 -4.96 1.99
C ALA A 354 -26.59 -4.57 0.60
N VAL A 355 -25.35 -4.98 0.31
CA VAL A 355 -24.67 -4.75 -0.97
C VAL A 355 -24.24 -6.07 -1.59
N VAL A 356 -24.39 -6.20 -2.91
CA VAL A 356 -23.73 -7.21 -3.73
C VAL A 356 -22.80 -6.48 -4.69
N CYS A 357 -21.49 -6.74 -4.61
CA CYS A 357 -20.48 -6.11 -5.45
C CYS A 357 -19.84 -7.16 -6.37
N GLN A 358 -20.11 -7.06 -7.67
CA GLN A 358 -19.40 -7.79 -8.71
C GLN A 358 -18.07 -7.08 -8.97
N CYS A 359 -16.98 -7.84 -9.06
CA CYS A 359 -15.62 -7.31 -9.18
C CYS A 359 -14.92 -7.87 -10.42
N GLY A 360 -15.58 -7.76 -11.58
CA GLY A 360 -15.01 -8.06 -12.89
C GLY A 360 -13.68 -7.34 -13.08
N ALA A 361 -12.69 -8.06 -13.60
CA ALA A 361 -11.30 -7.61 -13.65
C ALA A 361 -10.79 -7.41 -15.08
N ASP A 362 -11.69 -7.39 -16.05
CA ASP A 362 -11.45 -7.20 -17.48
C ASP A 362 -11.35 -5.72 -17.89
N GLY A 363 -11.68 -4.79 -16.98
CA GLY A 363 -11.33 -3.38 -17.11
C GLY A 363 -9.86 -3.05 -16.78
N LEU A 364 -9.07 -4.04 -16.35
CA LEU A 364 -7.66 -3.83 -16.02
C LEU A 364 -6.79 -3.68 -17.26
N ALA A 365 -5.78 -2.81 -17.17
CA ALA A 365 -4.76 -2.66 -18.19
C ALA A 365 -4.05 -4.01 -18.45
N GLY A 366 -3.96 -4.38 -19.73
CA GLY A 366 -3.42 -5.68 -20.16
C GLY A 366 -4.45 -6.81 -20.27
N ASP A 367 -5.75 -6.53 -20.05
CA ASP A 367 -6.82 -7.43 -20.49
C ASP A 367 -6.96 -7.42 -22.03
N PRO A 368 -7.25 -8.57 -22.69
CA PRO A 368 -7.45 -8.63 -24.14
C PRO A 368 -8.58 -7.74 -24.69
N MET A 369 -9.52 -7.29 -23.84
CA MET A 369 -10.53 -6.31 -24.24
C MET A 369 -9.93 -4.95 -24.58
N ASP A 370 -8.75 -4.62 -24.02
CA ASP A 370 -7.98 -3.39 -24.27
C ASP A 370 -8.84 -2.13 -24.29
N SER A 371 -9.78 -2.03 -23.33
CA SER A 371 -10.75 -0.95 -23.29
C SER A 371 -10.40 0.11 -22.25
N PHE A 372 -10.33 -0.27 -20.99
CA PHE A 372 -9.95 0.63 -19.91
C PHE A 372 -8.46 0.51 -19.58
N ASN A 373 -7.92 1.55 -18.93
CA ASN A 373 -6.51 1.59 -18.52
C ASN A 373 -6.41 1.66 -17.00
N LEU A 374 -7.06 0.70 -16.34
CA LEU A 374 -7.13 0.64 -14.89
C LEU A 374 -6.01 -0.21 -14.31
N THR A 375 -5.42 0.26 -13.22
CA THR A 375 -4.71 -0.63 -12.32
C THR A 375 -5.69 -1.27 -11.34
N HIS A 376 -5.22 -2.31 -10.67
CA HIS A 376 -5.95 -2.95 -9.59
C HIS A 376 -6.44 -2.01 -8.48
N LEU A 377 -5.77 -0.89 -8.24
CA LEU A 377 -6.20 0.08 -7.22
C LEU A 377 -7.53 0.77 -7.59
N ALA A 378 -7.82 0.89 -8.89
CA ALA A 378 -9.05 1.52 -9.36
C ALA A 378 -10.30 0.72 -9.01
N LEU A 379 -10.20 -0.61 -9.00
CA LEU A 379 -11.29 -1.52 -8.58
C LEU A 379 -11.32 -1.70 -7.06
N ALA A 380 -10.16 -1.70 -6.40
CA ALA A 380 -10.07 -1.89 -4.95
C ALA A 380 -10.63 -0.70 -4.15
N LYS A 381 -10.44 0.54 -4.60
CA LYS A 381 -10.90 1.73 -3.88
C LYS A 381 -12.43 1.85 -3.77
N PRO A 382 -13.23 1.65 -4.83
CA PRO A 382 -14.69 1.58 -4.71
C PRO A 382 -15.16 0.47 -3.77
N LEU A 383 -14.56 -0.72 -3.84
CA LEU A 383 -14.91 -1.82 -2.94
C LEU A 383 -14.54 -1.51 -1.47
N TYR A 384 -13.39 -0.88 -1.24
CA TYR A 384 -13.03 -0.37 0.09
C TYR A 384 -14.03 0.67 0.60
N PHE A 385 -14.45 1.58 -0.27
CA PHE A 385 -15.45 2.59 0.06
C PHE A 385 -16.78 1.94 0.49
N ILE A 386 -17.25 0.93 -0.24
CA ILE A 386 -18.46 0.15 0.07
C ILE A 386 -18.33 -0.58 1.41
N THR A 387 -17.24 -1.33 1.60
CA THR A 387 -17.03 -2.13 2.83
C THR A 387 -16.90 -1.25 4.09
N ASN A 388 -16.48 0.00 3.95
CA ASN A 388 -16.49 0.99 5.03
C ASN A 388 -17.88 1.49 5.42
N TRP A 389 -18.93 1.17 4.67
CA TRP A 389 -20.30 1.47 5.07
C TRP A 389 -20.79 0.57 6.21
N LYS A 390 -20.05 -0.52 6.52
CA LYS A 390 -20.34 -1.45 7.62
C LYS A 390 -21.75 -2.06 7.54
N ILE A 391 -22.19 -2.38 6.32
CA ILE A 391 -23.42 -3.13 6.04
C ILE A 391 -23.07 -4.48 5.37
N PRO A 392 -23.93 -5.51 5.51
CA PRO A 392 -23.73 -6.82 4.90
C PRO A 392 -23.37 -6.71 3.41
N THR A 393 -22.18 -7.18 3.04
CA THR A 393 -21.62 -7.05 1.70
C THR A 393 -21.19 -8.41 1.15
N LEU A 394 -21.80 -8.82 0.04
CA LEU A 394 -21.44 -9.99 -0.74
C LEU A 394 -20.51 -9.56 -1.88
N ILE A 395 -19.31 -10.12 -1.94
CA ILE A 395 -18.30 -9.82 -2.95
C ILE A 395 -18.21 -11.02 -3.90
N LEU A 396 -18.36 -10.75 -5.19
CA LEU A 396 -18.31 -11.75 -6.25
C LEU A 396 -17.16 -11.45 -7.22
N GLY A 397 -16.76 -12.47 -7.98
CA GLY A 397 -15.83 -12.32 -9.09
C GLY A 397 -16.48 -11.66 -10.31
N GLY A 398 -16.25 -12.25 -11.48
CA GLY A 398 -16.63 -11.72 -12.80
C GLY A 398 -15.79 -12.38 -13.89
N VAL A 399 -15.82 -11.86 -15.12
CA VAL A 399 -14.98 -12.39 -16.22
C VAL A 399 -13.58 -11.74 -16.20
N ASN A 400 -12.57 -12.48 -16.66
CA ASN A 400 -11.25 -11.96 -17.06
C ASN A 400 -10.67 -12.92 -18.10
N LYS A 401 -10.40 -12.44 -19.32
CA LYS A 401 -10.06 -13.30 -20.48
C LYS A 401 -8.57 -13.38 -20.81
N THR A 402 -7.71 -12.94 -19.91
CA THR A 402 -6.29 -12.82 -20.22
C THR A 402 -5.58 -14.16 -20.56
N LYS A 403 -5.18 -14.34 -21.84
CA LYS A 403 -4.63 -15.60 -22.40
C LYS A 403 -3.10 -15.81 -22.30
N GLN A 404 -2.35 -14.94 -21.64
CA GLN A 404 -0.87 -14.97 -21.69
C GLN A 404 -0.24 -15.45 -20.36
N PRO A 405 0.46 -16.59 -20.34
CA PRO A 405 1.18 -17.10 -19.15
C PRO A 405 2.37 -16.24 -18.69
N GLY A 406 2.90 -15.35 -19.55
CA GLY A 406 4.14 -14.60 -19.31
C GLY A 406 4.00 -13.26 -18.56
N GLU A 407 2.78 -12.73 -18.39
CA GLU A 407 2.53 -11.43 -17.73
C GLU A 407 1.87 -11.59 -16.36
N LEU A 408 2.36 -12.56 -15.59
CA LEU A 408 1.88 -12.88 -14.25
C LEU A 408 2.10 -11.73 -13.23
N GLN A 409 2.87 -10.69 -13.57
CA GLN A 409 3.16 -9.54 -12.69
C GLN A 409 2.06 -8.46 -12.66
N SER A 410 1.17 -8.41 -13.66
CA SER A 410 0.10 -7.39 -13.75
C SER A 410 -1.24 -7.88 -13.19
N ARG A 411 -1.37 -9.19 -12.93
CA ARG A 411 -2.63 -9.85 -12.58
C ARG A 411 -2.72 -10.29 -11.11
N GLN A 412 -1.63 -10.15 -10.37
CA GLN A 412 -1.50 -10.59 -8.97
C GLN A 412 -1.73 -9.48 -7.92
N ARG A 413 -2.01 -8.24 -8.31
CA ARG A 413 -2.09 -7.12 -7.34
C ARG A 413 -3.50 -6.72 -6.92
N LEU A 414 -4.54 -7.08 -7.70
CA LEU A 414 -5.94 -6.84 -7.33
C LEU A 414 -6.38 -7.71 -6.15
N LEU A 415 -6.00 -8.98 -6.16
CA LEU A 415 -6.44 -9.91 -5.14
C LEU A 415 -5.66 -9.80 -3.82
N VAL A 416 -4.38 -9.44 -3.88
CA VAL A 416 -3.56 -9.19 -2.68
C VAL A 416 -4.13 -7.99 -1.91
N LEU A 417 -4.58 -6.93 -2.59
CA LEU A 417 -5.16 -5.75 -1.93
C LEU A 417 -6.61 -5.95 -1.45
N LEU A 418 -7.40 -6.80 -2.12
CA LEU A 418 -8.76 -7.15 -1.67
C LEU A 418 -8.74 -8.13 -0.50
N ALA A 419 -7.71 -8.97 -0.41
CA ALA A 419 -7.41 -9.69 0.82
C ALA A 419 -6.73 -8.82 1.90
N HIS A 420 -6.10 -7.69 1.54
CA HIS A 420 -5.72 -6.65 2.53
C HIS A 420 -6.96 -5.99 3.18
N LEU A 421 -8.14 -6.00 2.53
CA LEU A 421 -9.39 -5.59 3.19
C LEU A 421 -9.84 -6.57 4.28
N ALA A 422 -9.38 -7.83 4.21
CA ALA A 422 -9.61 -8.86 5.21
C ALA A 422 -8.47 -8.96 6.25
N ALA A 423 -7.30 -8.34 6.00
CA ALA A 423 -6.15 -8.34 6.90
C ALA A 423 -6.09 -7.06 7.76
N ARG A 424 -5.75 -7.24 9.04
CA ARG A 424 -6.05 -6.34 10.16
C ARG A 424 -5.29 -4.99 10.25
N ASN A 425 -4.55 -4.50 9.27
CA ASN A 425 -3.83 -3.21 9.43
C ASN A 425 -4.00 -2.20 8.28
N GLN A 426 -4.92 -1.25 8.50
CA GLN A 426 -5.36 -0.20 7.56
C GLN A 426 -4.36 0.96 7.39
N TYR A 427 -3.29 1.00 8.18
CA TYR A 427 -2.37 2.14 8.27
C TYR A 427 -0.93 1.80 7.84
N ASP A 428 -0.70 0.55 7.48
CA ASP A 428 0.64 0.02 7.18
C ASP A 428 1.10 0.42 5.78
N ASN A 429 0.22 0.38 4.78
CA ASN A 429 0.64 0.17 3.39
C ASN A 429 1.13 1.43 2.65
N ASP A 430 1.07 2.59 3.30
CA ASP A 430 1.34 3.88 2.66
C ASP A 430 2.12 4.79 3.61
N VAL A 431 3.01 5.58 3.02
CA VAL A 431 3.79 6.62 3.71
C VAL A 431 2.96 7.86 4.03
N THR A 432 1.76 7.98 3.46
CA THR A 432 0.86 9.14 3.64
C THR A 432 -0.30 8.89 4.60
N VAL A 433 -0.45 7.65 5.11
CA VAL A 433 -1.57 7.27 5.97
C VAL A 433 -1.12 7.20 7.43
N TRP A 434 -1.73 8.05 8.27
CA TRP A 434 -1.45 8.11 9.70
C TRP A 434 -2.32 7.11 10.46
N SER A 435 -1.71 6.38 11.40
CA SER A 435 -2.43 5.56 12.37
C SER A 435 -3.24 6.44 13.34
N PRO A 436 -4.24 5.90 14.07
CA PRO A 436 -4.99 6.63 15.08
C PRO A 436 -4.11 7.21 16.20
N GLN A 437 -2.90 6.66 16.38
CA GLN A 437 -1.91 7.14 17.33
C GLN A 437 -0.97 8.20 16.73
N GLY A 438 -1.25 8.69 15.52
CA GLY A 438 -0.43 9.68 14.83
C GLY A 438 0.94 9.14 14.40
N ARG A 439 1.00 7.90 13.91
CA ARG A 439 2.25 7.29 13.42
C ARG A 439 2.16 6.89 11.95
N ILE A 440 3.30 6.86 11.26
CA ILE A 440 3.43 6.33 9.89
C ILE A 440 4.27 5.05 9.96
N HIS A 441 3.62 3.89 9.81
CA HIS A 441 4.28 2.60 10.00
C HIS A 441 5.40 2.33 8.98
N GLN A 442 5.27 2.80 7.73
CA GLN A 442 6.36 2.69 6.74
C GLN A 442 7.66 3.36 7.20
N ILE A 443 7.57 4.47 7.95
CA ILE A 443 8.74 5.13 8.53
C ILE A 443 9.28 4.30 9.70
N GLU A 444 8.41 3.74 10.54
CA GLU A 444 8.81 2.86 11.64
C GLU A 444 9.56 1.61 11.14
N TYR A 445 9.10 0.99 10.05
CA TYR A 445 9.78 -0.14 9.42
C TYR A 445 11.15 0.23 8.86
N ALA A 446 11.24 1.39 8.21
CA ALA A 446 12.53 1.91 7.74
C ALA A 446 13.48 2.20 8.91
N MET A 447 12.98 2.71 10.03
CA MET A 447 13.74 2.90 11.27
C MET A 447 14.18 1.56 11.89
N GLU A 448 13.34 0.52 11.81
CA GLU A 448 13.67 -0.81 12.30
C GLU A 448 14.80 -1.45 11.49
N ALA A 449 14.81 -1.27 10.17
CA ALA A 449 15.94 -1.68 9.32
C ALA A 449 17.27 -1.03 9.79
N VAL A 450 17.24 0.24 10.20
CA VAL A 450 18.41 0.91 10.80
C VAL A 450 18.85 0.22 12.07
N LYS A 451 17.92 -0.11 12.98
CA LYS A 451 18.24 -0.81 14.24
C LYS A 451 18.82 -2.22 14.00
N GLN A 452 18.47 -2.89 12.92
CA GLN A 452 19.01 -4.21 12.59
C GLN A 452 20.40 -4.15 11.95
N GLY A 453 20.76 -3.04 11.30
CA GLY A 453 22.07 -2.84 10.67
C GLY A 453 23.22 -2.83 11.68
N SER A 454 24.42 -3.30 11.30
CA SER A 454 25.59 -3.29 12.22
C SER A 454 25.90 -1.90 12.78
N ALA A 455 26.31 -1.86 14.05
CA ALA A 455 26.57 -0.64 14.79
C ALA A 455 27.69 0.22 14.19
N THR A 456 27.54 1.54 14.37
CA THR A 456 28.57 2.54 14.11
C THR A 456 28.46 3.68 15.12
N VAL A 457 29.59 4.30 15.44
CA VAL A 457 29.74 5.39 16.39
C VAL A 457 30.48 6.54 15.71
N GLY A 458 30.01 7.76 15.92
CA GLY A 458 30.67 8.99 15.46
C GLY A 458 30.93 9.94 16.63
N LEU A 459 32.16 10.46 16.72
CA LEU A 459 32.61 11.38 17.77
C LEU A 459 33.31 12.60 17.14
N LYS A 460 33.18 13.80 17.74
CA LYS A 460 33.97 14.98 17.38
C LYS A 460 34.71 15.56 18.60
N SER A 461 35.94 16.02 18.38
CA SER A 461 36.66 16.96 19.26
C SER A 461 36.65 18.36 18.63
N LYS A 462 37.40 19.33 19.17
CA LYS A 462 37.58 20.64 18.51
C LYS A 462 38.35 20.58 17.18
N THR A 463 39.08 19.49 16.94
CA THR A 463 40.04 19.41 15.83
C THR A 463 39.71 18.33 14.81
N HIS A 464 39.07 17.23 15.23
CA HIS A 464 38.83 16.06 14.39
C HIS A 464 37.42 15.49 14.61
N ALA A 465 36.87 14.87 13.57
CA ALA A 465 35.69 14.02 13.62
C ALA A 465 36.08 12.61 13.19
N ILE A 466 35.57 11.60 13.89
CA ILE A 466 35.83 10.19 13.59
C ILE A 466 34.53 9.41 13.45
N LEU A 467 34.57 8.38 12.60
CA LEU A 467 33.56 7.34 12.47
C LEU A 467 34.22 5.99 12.73
N VAL A 468 33.64 5.17 13.58
CA VAL A 468 34.04 3.76 13.73
C VAL A 468 32.83 2.88 13.45
N ALA A 469 33.02 1.80 12.69
CA ALA A 469 31.94 0.96 12.25
C ALA A 469 32.29 -0.53 12.32
N LEU A 470 31.30 -1.31 12.78
CA LEU A 470 31.38 -2.76 12.82
C LEU A 470 30.99 -3.34 11.45
N LYS A 471 31.95 -3.98 10.78
CA LYS A 471 31.74 -4.78 9.58
C LYS A 471 31.21 -6.15 9.98
N ARG A 472 30.24 -6.68 9.23
CA ARG A 472 29.74 -8.06 9.37
C ARG A 472 30.05 -8.85 8.10
N ALA A 473 30.34 -10.14 8.27
CA ALA A 473 30.40 -11.13 7.21
C ALA A 473 29.22 -12.10 7.37
N PRO A 474 28.43 -12.37 6.32
CA PRO A 474 27.33 -13.33 6.38
C PRO A 474 27.78 -14.76 6.69
N SER A 475 29.01 -15.12 6.31
CA SER A 475 29.65 -16.40 6.58
C SER A 475 31.16 -16.20 6.72
N GLU A 476 31.88 -17.18 7.28
CA GLU A 476 33.33 -17.11 7.47
C GLU A 476 34.12 -16.98 6.16
N LEU A 477 33.55 -17.47 5.05
CA LEU A 477 34.13 -17.38 3.70
C LEU A 477 33.74 -16.09 2.96
N SER A 478 32.85 -15.27 3.53
CA SER A 478 32.38 -14.04 2.90
C SER A 478 33.26 -12.86 3.25
N ALA A 479 33.45 -11.95 2.29
CA ALA A 479 34.09 -10.67 2.55
C ALA A 479 33.23 -9.81 3.50
N HIS A 480 33.90 -9.07 4.38
CA HIS A 480 33.26 -8.10 5.25
C HIS A 480 32.71 -6.94 4.42
N GLN A 481 31.43 -6.62 4.61
CA GLN A 481 30.81 -5.51 3.88
C GLN A 481 31.34 -4.17 4.37
N LYS A 482 31.79 -3.31 3.44
CA LYS A 482 32.25 -1.95 3.75
C LYS A 482 31.10 -1.11 4.28
N LYS A 483 31.36 -0.41 5.38
CA LYS A 483 30.39 0.38 6.14
C LYS A 483 30.63 1.89 6.05
N ILE A 484 31.88 2.29 5.81
CA ILE A 484 32.30 3.67 5.68
C ILE A 484 32.49 3.97 4.19
N ILE A 485 31.91 5.08 3.74
CA ILE A 485 31.89 5.50 2.34
C ILE A 485 32.44 6.93 2.27
N PRO A 486 33.50 7.19 1.48
CA PRO A 486 33.99 8.55 1.28
C PRO A 486 33.06 9.30 0.33
N ILE A 487 32.72 10.56 0.66
CA ILE A 487 31.80 11.40 -0.13
C ILE A 487 32.55 12.50 -0.88
N ASP A 488 33.44 13.21 -0.19
CA ASP A 488 34.33 14.23 -0.74
C ASP A 488 35.62 14.23 0.12
N ASP A 489 36.62 15.01 -0.25
CA ASP A 489 37.89 15.10 0.49
C ASP A 489 37.67 15.50 1.96
N HIS A 490 36.63 16.29 2.26
CA HIS A 490 36.33 16.76 3.61
C HIS A 490 35.14 16.06 4.27
N ILE A 491 34.54 15.04 3.65
CA ILE A 491 33.31 14.38 4.14
C ILE A 491 33.32 12.86 3.90
N GLY A 492 32.94 12.10 4.93
CA GLY A 492 32.59 10.70 4.79
C GLY A 492 31.38 10.30 5.63
N VAL A 493 30.81 9.15 5.29
CA VAL A 493 29.62 8.62 5.96
C VAL A 493 29.81 7.19 6.42
N SER A 494 29.19 6.85 7.54
CA SER A 494 29.02 5.48 8.01
C SER A 494 27.54 5.11 8.03
N ILE A 495 27.22 3.85 7.72
CA ILE A 495 25.84 3.43 7.41
C ILE A 495 25.31 2.36 8.38
N ALA A 496 24.03 2.50 8.77
CA ALA A 496 23.27 1.44 9.43
C ALA A 496 21.91 1.25 8.75
N GLY A 497 21.60 0.02 8.36
CA GLY A 497 20.40 -0.34 7.60
C GLY A 497 20.71 -0.89 6.21
N LEU A 498 19.83 -0.61 5.24
CA LEU A 498 19.92 -1.16 3.88
C LEU A 498 21.07 -0.56 3.06
N THR A 499 22.05 -1.38 2.70
CA THR A 499 23.24 -0.97 1.93
C THR A 499 22.89 -0.38 0.55
N ALA A 500 21.84 -0.88 -0.10
CA ALA A 500 21.40 -0.37 -1.40
C ALA A 500 20.94 1.10 -1.32
N ASP A 501 20.20 1.45 -0.28
CA ASP A 501 19.74 2.82 -0.04
C ASP A 501 20.91 3.75 0.30
N ALA A 502 21.86 3.25 1.10
CA ALA A 502 23.10 3.97 1.40
C ALA A 502 23.89 4.32 0.14
N ARG A 503 23.97 3.41 -0.84
CA ARG A 503 24.63 3.68 -2.14
C ARG A 503 23.91 4.78 -2.92
N LEU A 504 22.57 4.77 -2.96
CA LEU A 504 21.78 5.81 -3.62
C LEU A 504 22.01 7.18 -2.98
N LEU A 505 21.96 7.26 -1.64
CA LEU A 505 22.21 8.52 -0.93
C LEU A 505 23.67 8.97 -1.05
N SER A 506 24.65 8.07 -0.99
CA SER A 506 26.07 8.41 -1.14
C SER A 506 26.40 8.95 -2.53
N ASN A 507 25.84 8.34 -3.59
CA ASN A 507 26.02 8.84 -4.96
C ASN A 507 25.37 10.21 -5.16
N PHE A 508 24.21 10.43 -4.54
CA PHE A 508 23.58 11.73 -4.50
C PHE A 508 24.47 12.76 -3.80
N MET A 509 24.98 12.45 -2.60
CA MET A 509 25.86 13.34 -1.85
C MET A 509 27.13 13.72 -2.63
N ARG A 510 27.78 12.74 -3.28
CA ARG A 510 28.94 12.97 -4.15
C ARG A 510 28.62 13.93 -5.30
N SER A 511 27.45 13.77 -5.91
CA SER A 511 26.99 14.64 -6.99
C SER A 511 26.80 16.08 -6.50
N GLU A 512 26.22 16.26 -5.31
CA GLU A 512 26.03 17.60 -4.71
C GLU A 512 27.37 18.27 -4.37
N CYS A 513 28.33 17.53 -3.82
CA CYS A 513 29.68 18.04 -3.56
C CYS A 513 30.40 18.44 -4.85
N LEU A 514 30.35 17.58 -5.88
CA LEU A 514 30.93 17.86 -7.19
C LEU A 514 30.31 19.10 -7.83
N ASN A 515 28.98 19.23 -7.76
CA ASN A 515 28.25 20.40 -8.27
C ASN A 515 28.68 21.68 -7.55
N SER A 516 28.90 21.64 -6.24
CA SER A 516 29.38 22.81 -5.48
C SER A 516 30.77 23.24 -5.94
N ARG A 517 31.70 22.29 -6.11
CA ARG A 517 33.05 22.58 -6.61
C ARG A 517 32.99 23.13 -8.03
N TYR A 518 32.19 22.52 -8.90
CA TYR A 518 32.04 22.99 -10.28
C TYR A 518 31.43 24.40 -10.38
N ALA A 519 30.37 24.68 -9.61
CA ALA A 519 29.63 25.94 -9.73
C ALA A 519 30.23 27.10 -8.93
N TYR A 520 30.91 26.82 -7.82
CA TYR A 520 31.35 27.84 -6.85
C TYR A 520 32.82 27.73 -6.47
N ASP A 521 33.58 26.78 -7.02
CA ASP A 521 34.99 26.53 -6.73
C ASP A 521 35.29 26.39 -5.22
N ARG A 522 34.37 25.75 -4.49
CA ARG A 522 34.51 25.50 -3.05
C ARG A 522 33.89 24.17 -2.61
N PRO A 523 34.44 23.54 -1.56
CA PRO A 523 33.80 22.39 -0.90
C PRO A 523 32.39 22.75 -0.38
N LEU A 524 31.46 21.80 -0.43
CA LEU A 524 30.10 22.00 0.05
C LEU A 524 30.07 21.95 1.59
N PRO A 525 29.55 22.97 2.31
CA PRO A 525 29.44 22.93 3.77
C PRO A 525 28.64 21.72 4.26
N VAL A 526 29.07 21.10 5.36
CA VAL A 526 28.52 19.81 5.83
C VAL A 526 27.04 19.94 6.17
N SER A 527 26.67 21.02 6.87
CA SER A 527 25.29 21.33 7.25
C SER A 527 24.35 21.44 6.05
N ARG A 528 24.82 22.07 4.96
CA ARG A 528 24.05 22.22 3.72
C ARG A 528 23.85 20.89 3.01
N LEU A 529 24.89 20.05 2.96
CA LEU A 529 24.78 18.72 2.36
C LEU A 529 23.76 17.86 3.12
N VAL A 530 23.84 17.83 4.45
CA VAL A 530 22.92 17.05 5.29
C VAL A 530 21.48 17.55 5.16
N THR A 531 21.28 18.87 5.09
CA THR A 531 19.95 19.46 4.82
C THR A 531 19.38 18.98 3.48
N THR A 532 20.21 18.97 2.42
CA THR A 532 19.79 18.46 1.10
C THR A 532 19.45 16.96 1.14
N VAL A 533 20.21 16.16 1.91
CA VAL A 533 19.90 14.74 2.14
C VAL A 533 18.58 14.57 2.89
N GLY A 534 18.32 15.39 3.92
CA GLY A 534 17.04 15.44 4.63
C GLY A 534 15.87 15.70 3.68
N ASN A 535 15.97 16.75 2.86
CA ASN A 535 14.96 17.08 1.85
C ASN A 535 14.74 15.93 0.85
N LYS A 536 15.81 15.26 0.40
CA LYS A 536 15.70 14.11 -0.49
C LYS A 536 15.00 12.93 0.20
N SER A 537 15.29 12.68 1.47
CA SER A 537 14.68 11.64 2.28
C SER A 537 13.23 11.93 2.66
N GLN A 538 12.82 13.21 2.64
CA GLN A 538 11.45 13.63 2.91
C GLN A 538 10.49 13.37 1.74
N ILE A 539 10.96 13.45 0.49
CA ILE A 539 10.13 13.19 -0.69
C ILE A 539 9.40 11.83 -0.61
N PRO A 540 10.08 10.70 -0.32
CA PRO A 540 9.42 9.40 -0.21
C PRO A 540 8.60 9.22 1.08
N THR A 541 8.63 10.15 2.04
CA THR A 541 7.73 10.10 3.21
C THR A 541 6.42 10.85 2.99
N GLN A 542 6.30 11.60 1.89
CA GLN A 542 5.14 12.45 1.60
C GLN A 542 4.43 12.12 0.29
N ARG A 543 4.98 11.21 -0.53
CA ARG A 543 4.45 10.90 -1.86
C ARG A 543 4.13 9.42 -2.01
N TYR A 544 2.93 9.15 -2.51
CA TYR A 544 2.48 7.82 -2.90
C TYR A 544 3.46 7.12 -3.87
N GLY A 545 3.62 5.80 -3.73
CA GLY A 545 4.38 4.97 -4.66
C GLY A 545 5.91 4.96 -4.46
N ARG A 546 6.41 5.52 -3.36
CA ARG A 546 7.82 5.44 -2.94
C ARG A 546 7.90 5.02 -1.48
N ARG A 547 8.88 4.17 -1.13
CA ARG A 547 9.15 3.81 0.28
C ARG A 547 10.23 4.73 0.87
N PRO A 548 10.23 4.98 2.19
CA PRO A 548 11.31 5.70 2.86
C PRO A 548 12.63 4.93 2.71
N PHE A 549 13.75 5.65 2.80
CA PHE A 549 15.07 5.02 2.81
C PHE A 549 15.25 4.26 4.12
N GLY A 550 15.50 2.95 4.06
CA GLY A 550 15.71 2.07 5.21
C GLY A 550 17.14 2.15 5.75
N VAL A 551 17.75 3.32 5.75
CA VAL A 551 19.14 3.54 6.16
C VAL A 551 19.28 4.83 6.96
N GLY A 552 20.06 4.78 8.04
CA GLY A 552 20.54 5.93 8.78
C GLY A 552 22.02 6.15 8.51
N LEU A 553 22.42 7.41 8.40
CA LEU A 553 23.82 7.79 8.17
C LEU A 553 24.37 8.52 9.40
N LEU A 554 25.61 8.21 9.76
CA LEU A 554 26.45 9.13 10.52
C LEU A 554 27.40 9.81 9.54
N VAL A 555 27.33 11.13 9.44
CA VAL A 555 28.13 11.94 8.54
C VAL A 555 29.22 12.62 9.38
N ALA A 556 30.48 12.36 9.06
CA ALA A 556 31.62 13.09 9.60
C ALA A 556 32.18 14.01 8.52
N GLY A 557 32.41 15.27 8.87
CA GLY A 557 33.03 16.21 7.95
C GLY A 557 33.80 17.30 8.69
N TYR A 558 34.64 18.02 7.96
CA TYR A 558 35.34 19.19 8.46
C TYR A 558 35.14 20.34 7.49
N ASP A 559 34.67 21.48 7.97
CA ASP A 559 34.57 22.71 7.17
C ASP A 559 35.09 23.92 7.96
N GLU A 560 34.81 25.13 7.48
CA GLU A 560 35.27 26.38 8.11
C GLU A 560 34.79 26.54 9.56
N GLN A 561 33.70 25.85 9.95
CA GLN A 561 33.18 25.85 11.31
C GLN A 561 33.81 24.75 12.19
N GLY A 562 34.72 23.95 11.63
CA GLY A 562 35.43 22.88 12.30
C GLY A 562 34.83 21.50 12.01
N PRO A 563 35.08 20.52 12.90
CA PRO A 563 34.60 19.14 12.74
C PRO A 563 33.12 19.00 13.09
N HIS A 564 32.42 18.15 12.33
CA HIS A 564 30.98 17.92 12.44
C HIS A 564 30.66 16.43 12.53
N ILE A 565 29.64 16.09 13.32
CA ILE A 565 29.00 14.77 13.32
C ILE A 565 27.49 14.99 13.18
N TYR A 566 26.93 14.57 12.05
CA TYR A 566 25.49 14.60 11.82
C TYR A 566 24.91 13.19 11.80
N GLN A 567 23.71 13.03 12.37
CA GLN A 567 22.88 11.85 12.17
C GLN A 567 21.76 12.17 11.17
N THR A 568 21.51 11.27 10.22
CA THR A 568 20.28 11.28 9.42
C THR A 568 19.39 10.09 9.76
N CYS A 569 18.07 10.31 9.71
CA CYS A 569 17.06 9.30 9.98
C CYS A 569 16.16 9.07 8.76
N PRO A 570 15.67 7.83 8.55
CA PRO A 570 14.60 7.51 7.60
C PRO A 570 13.36 8.41 7.67
N SER A 571 13.07 9.00 8.84
CA SER A 571 12.00 9.98 9.04
C SER A 571 12.28 11.36 8.42
N ALA A 572 13.37 11.52 7.68
CA ALA A 572 13.91 12.75 7.13
C ALA A 572 14.44 13.76 8.16
N ASN A 573 14.45 13.40 9.45
CA ASN A 573 15.10 14.21 10.48
C ASN A 573 16.62 14.06 10.38
N TYR A 574 17.32 15.14 10.71
CA TYR A 574 18.76 15.13 10.90
C TYR A 574 19.13 15.96 12.13
N TYR A 575 20.24 15.60 12.76
CA TYR A 575 20.69 16.20 14.02
C TYR A 575 22.18 16.46 13.97
N ASP A 576 22.61 17.65 14.42
CA ASP A 576 24.01 17.91 14.77
C ASP A 576 24.28 17.32 16.16
N CYS A 577 25.30 16.47 16.23
CA CYS A 577 25.60 15.66 17.39
C CYS A 577 27.01 15.97 17.89
N LYS A 578 27.17 16.08 19.21
CA LYS A 578 28.49 16.05 19.86
C LYS A 578 29.12 14.66 19.74
N ALA A 579 28.27 13.64 19.82
CA ALA A 579 28.61 12.27 19.56
C ALA A 579 27.32 11.46 19.34
N MET A 580 27.37 10.37 18.56
CA MET A 580 26.19 9.54 18.30
C MET A 580 26.56 8.10 17.95
N ALA A 581 25.66 7.17 18.28
CA ALA A 581 25.72 5.79 17.80
C ALA A 581 24.38 5.33 17.21
N ILE A 582 24.43 4.58 16.11
CA ILE A 582 23.27 3.99 15.43
C ILE A 582 23.54 2.53 15.08
N GLY A 583 22.49 1.76 14.80
CA GLY A 583 22.57 0.33 14.48
C GLY A 583 22.31 -0.60 15.66
N ALA A 584 22.51 -1.89 15.43
CA ALA A 584 22.20 -2.98 16.34
C ALA A 584 22.99 -2.88 17.64
N ARG A 585 22.27 -2.91 18.76
CA ARG A 585 22.82 -2.76 20.12
C ARG A 585 23.58 -1.42 20.31
N SER A 586 23.26 -0.39 19.54
CA SER A 586 23.87 0.94 19.69
C SER A 586 23.59 1.60 21.05
N GLN A 587 22.58 1.15 21.80
CA GLN A 587 22.28 1.70 23.12
C GLN A 587 23.46 1.58 24.10
N SER A 588 24.22 0.48 24.07
CA SER A 588 25.40 0.35 24.94
C SER A 588 26.51 1.34 24.56
N ALA A 589 26.72 1.56 23.26
CA ALA A 589 27.62 2.62 22.79
C ALA A 589 27.14 4.00 23.21
N ARG A 590 25.83 4.29 23.13
CA ARG A 590 25.26 5.57 23.58
C ARG A 590 25.51 5.81 25.06
N THR A 591 25.26 4.82 25.92
CA THR A 591 25.54 4.93 27.35
C THR A 591 27.02 5.22 27.63
N TYR A 592 27.93 4.57 26.92
CA TYR A 592 29.36 4.89 27.01
C TYR A 592 29.64 6.34 26.60
N VAL A 593 29.14 6.74 25.44
CA VAL A 593 29.34 8.07 24.86
C VAL A 593 28.78 9.17 25.78
N GLU A 594 27.59 9.00 26.32
CA GLU A 594 26.95 9.92 27.27
C GLU A 594 27.78 10.10 28.55
N LYS A 595 28.38 9.02 29.06
CA LYS A 595 29.23 9.04 30.24
C LYS A 595 30.50 9.89 30.04
N PHE A 596 31.07 9.88 28.84
CA PHE A 596 32.33 10.56 28.53
C PHE A 596 32.18 11.83 27.68
N LEU A 597 30.94 12.27 27.42
CA LEU A 597 30.60 13.34 26.49
C LEU A 597 31.41 14.63 26.70
N ASP A 598 31.55 15.08 27.95
CA ASP A 598 32.23 16.34 28.28
C ASP A 598 33.74 16.30 28.01
N LYS A 599 34.33 15.10 27.86
CA LYS A 599 35.77 14.95 27.62
C LYS A 599 36.14 15.08 26.15
N PHE A 600 35.22 14.76 25.23
CA PHE A 600 35.56 14.61 23.80
C PHE A 600 36.07 15.90 23.15
N GLN A 601 35.58 17.07 23.58
CA GLN A 601 35.97 18.36 23.02
C GLN A 601 37.48 18.62 23.13
N ASP A 602 38.10 18.19 24.23
CA ASP A 602 39.51 18.43 24.54
C ASP A 602 40.39 17.18 24.29
N CYS A 603 39.81 16.08 23.82
CA CYS A 603 40.57 14.88 23.46
C CYS A 603 41.52 15.14 22.29
N THR A 604 42.72 14.58 22.42
CA THR A 604 43.61 14.36 21.27
C THR A 604 42.98 13.36 20.30
N LEU A 605 43.49 13.29 19.07
CA LEU A 605 43.00 12.33 18.07
C LEU A 605 43.07 10.88 18.57
N GLU A 606 44.18 10.50 19.21
CA GLU A 606 44.39 9.15 19.73
C GLU A 606 43.41 8.80 20.86
N GLU A 607 43.17 9.73 21.78
CA GLU A 607 42.17 9.56 22.86
C GLU A 607 40.74 9.47 22.30
N LEU A 608 40.42 10.29 21.30
CA LEU A 608 39.11 10.26 20.64
C LEU A 608 38.88 8.91 19.94
N ILE A 609 39.88 8.40 19.24
CA ILE A 609 39.86 7.06 18.61
C ILE A 609 39.65 5.98 19.66
N LYS A 610 40.41 6.02 20.76
CA LYS A 610 40.27 5.07 21.88
C LYS A 610 38.83 5.06 22.41
N HIS A 611 38.23 6.23 22.64
CA HIS A 611 36.84 6.32 23.07
C HIS A 611 35.84 5.77 22.03
N GLY A 612 36.06 6.03 20.74
CA GLY A 612 35.24 5.48 19.66
C GLY A 612 35.26 3.96 19.64
N LEU A 613 36.46 3.37 19.71
CA LEU A 613 36.65 1.91 19.70
C LEU A 613 36.07 1.24 20.96
N LEU A 614 36.22 1.84 22.14
CA LEU A 614 35.60 1.34 23.38
C LEU A 614 34.07 1.37 23.28
N ALA A 615 33.49 2.46 22.78
CA ALA A 615 32.05 2.55 22.55
C ALA A 615 31.55 1.50 21.56
N LEU A 616 32.27 1.29 20.45
CA LEU A 616 31.92 0.29 19.45
C LEU A 616 32.04 -1.14 20.02
N ARG A 617 33.08 -1.42 20.82
CA ARG A 617 33.29 -2.71 21.49
C ARG A 617 32.14 -3.06 22.43
N ASP A 618 31.57 -2.07 23.11
CA ASP A 618 30.42 -2.28 23.99
C ASP A 618 29.14 -2.67 23.24
N THR A 619 29.10 -2.54 21.90
CA THR A 619 28.01 -3.06 21.05
C THR A 619 28.14 -4.54 20.72
N LEU A 620 29.25 -5.20 21.06
CA LEU A 620 29.49 -6.63 20.81
C LEU A 620 29.06 -7.51 22.00
N PRO A 621 28.71 -8.79 21.79
CA PRO A 621 28.61 -9.76 22.87
C PRO A 621 29.92 -9.83 23.67
N GLN A 622 29.86 -10.31 24.92
CA GLN A 622 31.04 -10.40 25.79
C GLN A 622 32.16 -11.28 25.20
N GLU A 623 31.79 -12.29 24.43
CA GLU A 623 32.71 -13.28 23.85
C GLU A 623 33.33 -12.83 22.51
N VAL A 624 32.88 -11.71 21.95
CA VAL A 624 33.34 -11.24 20.63
C VAL A 624 34.13 -9.94 20.81
N GLU A 625 35.33 -9.92 20.26
CA GLU A 625 36.21 -8.75 20.26
C GLU A 625 36.26 -8.03 18.91
N LEU A 626 36.74 -6.79 18.94
CA LEU A 626 37.07 -6.06 17.72
C LEU A 626 38.36 -6.64 17.13
N THR A 627 38.34 -6.84 15.83
CA THR A 627 39.47 -7.38 15.06
C THR A 627 39.71 -6.48 13.84
N THR A 628 40.88 -6.61 13.22
CA THR A 628 41.21 -5.92 11.97
C THR A 628 40.17 -6.20 10.87
N LYS A 629 39.60 -7.41 10.85
CA LYS A 629 38.59 -7.82 9.87
C LYS A 629 37.20 -7.26 10.12
N ASN A 630 36.78 -7.07 11.37
CA ASN A 630 35.42 -6.64 11.71
C ASN A 630 35.32 -5.15 12.06
N CYS A 631 36.42 -4.43 12.18
CA CYS A 631 36.45 -3.01 12.52
C CYS A 631 36.92 -2.17 11.34
N SER A 632 36.35 -0.97 11.20
CA SER A 632 36.73 0.04 10.21
C SER A 632 36.61 1.42 10.83
N MET A 633 37.47 2.34 10.41
CA MET A 633 37.50 3.70 10.95
C MET A 633 37.66 4.74 9.83
N GLY A 634 37.00 5.88 9.96
CA GLY A 634 37.18 7.05 9.11
C GLY A 634 37.52 8.27 9.96
N ILE A 635 38.48 9.07 9.52
CA ILE A 635 38.96 10.26 10.25
C ILE A 635 38.98 11.46 9.30
N VAL A 636 38.53 12.61 9.77
CA VAL A 636 38.69 13.90 9.10
C VAL A 636 38.99 14.98 10.13
N GLY A 637 39.76 16.00 9.75
CA GLY A 637 40.11 17.07 10.67
C GLY A 637 40.83 18.23 10.00
N LYS A 638 41.36 19.12 10.84
CA LYS A 638 42.15 20.25 10.35
C LYS A 638 43.38 19.74 9.59
N GLU A 639 43.50 20.14 8.32
CA GLU A 639 44.59 19.73 7.41
C GLU A 639 44.65 18.20 7.15
N MET A 640 43.53 17.50 7.35
CA MET A 640 43.42 16.07 7.11
C MET A 640 42.14 15.75 6.33
N ASP A 641 42.31 15.32 5.09
CA ASP A 641 41.23 14.79 4.26
C ASP A 641 40.66 13.50 4.86
N PHE A 642 39.38 13.25 4.59
CA PHE A 642 38.64 12.09 5.07
C PHE A 642 39.33 10.80 4.63
N THR A 643 39.98 10.15 5.58
CA THR A 643 40.81 8.96 5.35
C THR A 643 40.18 7.76 6.04
N ILE A 644 40.06 6.64 5.31
CA ILE A 644 39.54 5.38 5.83
C ILE A 644 40.70 4.45 6.18
N TYR A 645 40.62 3.87 7.37
CA TYR A 645 41.52 2.85 7.90
C TYR A 645 40.75 1.54 8.02
N ASP A 646 41.23 0.52 7.32
CA ASP A 646 40.61 -0.81 7.25
C ASP A 646 41.68 -1.90 7.41
N ASP A 647 41.23 -3.10 7.79
CA ASP A 647 42.03 -4.32 7.80
C ASP A 647 43.34 -4.13 8.61
N ASP A 648 44.50 -4.37 8.00
CA ASP A 648 45.79 -4.31 8.69
C ASP A 648 46.11 -2.91 9.27
N GLN A 649 45.52 -1.85 8.70
CA GLN A 649 45.70 -0.47 9.18
C GLN A 649 45.04 -0.22 10.54
N MET A 650 44.13 -1.11 10.98
CA MET A 650 43.48 -1.02 12.29
C MET A 650 44.34 -1.59 13.43
N THR A 651 45.43 -2.28 13.13
CA THR A 651 46.24 -3.03 14.11
C THR A 651 46.73 -2.16 15.26
N ASP A 652 47.30 -0.99 14.95
CA ASP A 652 47.88 -0.13 15.99
C ASP A 652 46.80 0.60 16.80
N TYR A 653 45.65 0.89 16.21
CA TYR A 653 44.53 1.50 16.91
C TYR A 653 43.81 0.53 17.85
N LEU A 654 43.72 -0.77 17.49
CA LEU A 654 43.12 -1.79 18.35
C LEU A 654 43.95 -2.05 19.62
N LYS A 655 45.28 -1.87 19.56
CA LYS A 655 46.15 -1.96 20.76
C LYS A 655 45.81 -0.90 21.81
N LEU A 656 45.21 0.23 21.43
CA LEU A 656 44.83 1.30 22.36
C LEU A 656 43.73 0.87 23.37
N ILE A 657 43.00 -0.20 23.05
CA ILE A 657 41.91 -0.72 23.88
C ILE A 657 42.20 -2.10 24.49
N GLU A 658 43.38 -2.68 24.22
CA GLU A 658 43.81 -3.94 24.82
C GLU A 658 43.98 -3.77 26.34
N GLY A 659 43.42 -4.69 27.12
CA GLY A 659 43.48 -4.66 28.59
C GLY A 659 42.52 -3.69 29.28
N GLU A 660 41.78 -2.85 28.54
CA GLU A 660 40.75 -1.98 29.11
C GLU A 660 39.48 -2.78 29.46
N GLU A 661 38.95 -2.61 30.67
CA GLU A 661 37.72 -3.28 31.11
C GLU A 661 36.50 -2.84 30.27
N ARG A 662 35.55 -3.76 30.06
CA ARG A 662 34.26 -3.41 29.45
C ARG A 662 33.43 -2.62 30.45
N SER A 663 32.71 -1.60 30.01
CA SER A 663 31.99 -0.69 30.92
C SER A 663 30.74 -1.29 31.59
N ARG A 664 30.45 -2.61 31.48
CA ARG A 664 29.17 -3.21 31.93
C ARG A 664 29.19 -3.84 33.32
N ALA A 665 28.37 -3.30 34.22
CA ALA A 665 27.43 -4.05 35.07
C ALA A 665 26.01 -3.91 34.46
N PRO A 666 25.06 -4.85 34.70
CA PRO A 666 23.89 -5.03 33.83
C PRO A 666 22.87 -3.90 33.97
N ALA A 667 22.47 -3.30 32.85
CA ALA A 667 21.16 -2.67 32.75
C ALA A 667 20.20 -3.74 32.23
N GLN A 668 19.27 -4.18 33.08
CA GLN A 668 18.04 -4.81 32.62
C GLN A 668 17.40 -3.88 31.60
N ALA A 669 16.95 -4.44 30.48
CA ALA A 669 16.05 -3.72 29.59
C ALA A 669 14.86 -3.21 30.44
N PRO A 670 14.29 -2.02 30.17
CA PRO A 670 13.05 -1.64 30.82
C PRO A 670 11.95 -2.60 30.35
N GLU A 671 11.70 -3.65 31.12
CA GLU A 671 10.39 -4.27 31.25
C GLU A 671 9.57 -3.31 32.12
N ASP A 672 8.84 -2.39 31.46
CA ASP A 672 7.56 -1.82 31.88
C ASP A 672 7.29 -0.46 31.19
N GLN A 673 6.90 -0.56 29.92
CA GLN A 673 5.75 0.20 29.39
C GLN A 673 4.92 -0.66 28.44
N ALA A 674 4.99 -1.99 28.64
CA ALA A 674 4.14 -3.00 28.03
C ALA A 674 3.44 -3.76 29.16
N ALA A 675 2.62 -3.06 29.94
CA ALA A 675 1.70 -3.66 30.89
C ALA A 675 0.39 -2.87 30.90
N MET A 676 -0.33 -2.98 29.78
CA MET A 676 -1.76 -3.23 29.77
C MET A 676 -2.11 -3.85 28.42
N ASP A 677 -2.68 -5.06 28.48
CA ASP A 677 -3.15 -5.93 27.39
C ASP A 677 -2.14 -6.83 26.66
N THR A 678 -1.56 -7.77 27.40
CA THR A 678 -1.31 -9.14 26.88
C THR A 678 -1.68 -10.17 27.94
N GLN A 679 -2.89 -10.75 27.81
CA GLN A 679 -3.12 -12.13 28.22
C GLN A 679 -3.58 -12.92 26.99
N GLN A 680 -2.87 -14.03 26.77
CA GLN A 680 -3.05 -15.11 25.79
C GLN A 680 -2.46 -14.92 24.39
N GLU A 681 -1.15 -15.19 24.28
CA GLU A 681 -0.56 -15.78 23.07
C GLU A 681 0.10 -17.11 23.46
N GLY A 682 -0.39 -18.19 22.85
CA GLY A 682 0.31 -19.48 22.75
C GLY A 682 0.87 -19.60 21.34
N GLU A 683 2.11 -20.09 21.28
CA GLU A 683 2.84 -20.70 20.16
C GLU A 683 2.25 -20.58 18.74
N ASP A 684 2.83 -19.70 17.91
CA ASP A 684 3.17 -19.99 16.50
C ASP A 684 3.93 -18.79 15.89
N GLN A 685 5.26 -18.85 15.82
CA GLN A 685 6.07 -17.93 15.01
C GLN A 685 6.40 -18.58 13.66
N PRO A 686 6.10 -17.94 12.52
CA PRO A 686 6.53 -18.44 11.22
C PRO A 686 8.05 -18.20 11.01
N PRO A 687 8.74 -19.04 10.23
CA PRO A 687 10.17 -18.89 9.96
C PRO A 687 10.46 -17.65 9.08
N PRO A 688 11.69 -17.12 9.13
CA PRO A 688 12.09 -15.97 8.32
C PRO A 688 12.06 -16.29 6.81
N PRO A 689 11.88 -15.28 5.93
CA PRO A 689 11.80 -15.47 4.49
C PRO A 689 13.12 -16.00 3.90
N ALA A 690 13.01 -16.94 2.98
CA ALA A 690 14.14 -17.51 2.26
C ALA A 690 14.77 -16.52 1.26
N ASP A 691 16.09 -16.56 1.17
CA ASP A 691 16.96 -15.70 0.36
C ASP A 691 16.80 -15.98 -1.15
N PRO A 692 16.59 -14.98 -2.05
CA PRO A 692 16.35 -15.22 -3.48
C PRO A 692 17.60 -15.63 -4.31
N GLN A 693 18.67 -16.14 -3.71
CA GLN A 693 19.94 -16.41 -4.43
C GLN A 693 20.43 -17.86 -4.45
N ALA A 694 19.60 -18.84 -4.13
CA ALA A 694 19.92 -20.26 -4.39
C ALA A 694 19.32 -20.71 -5.72
N ALA A 695 20.03 -20.46 -6.82
CA ALA A 695 19.76 -21.12 -8.10
C ALA A 695 20.23 -22.58 -8.02
N ASP A 696 19.31 -23.51 -8.27
CA ASP A 696 19.57 -24.95 -8.43
C ASP A 696 20.32 -25.21 -9.75
N PRO A 697 21.52 -25.82 -9.78
CA PRO A 697 22.28 -26.05 -11.01
C PRO A 697 21.80 -27.22 -11.89
N GLN A 698 20.65 -27.86 -11.65
CA GLN A 698 20.27 -29.10 -12.36
C GLN A 698 19.02 -29.04 -13.27
N ALA A 699 18.56 -27.85 -13.67
CA ALA A 699 17.35 -27.72 -14.50
C ALA A 699 17.58 -27.44 -16.01
N GLU A 700 18.74 -27.79 -16.58
CA GLU A 700 19.04 -27.58 -18.02
C GLU A 700 18.99 -28.84 -18.91
N GLU A 701 18.65 -30.03 -18.41
CA GLU A 701 18.44 -31.21 -19.25
C GLU A 701 17.04 -31.80 -19.04
N ARG A 702 16.05 -31.30 -19.80
CA ARG A 702 14.80 -32.01 -20.19
C ARG A 702 13.86 -31.07 -20.98
N MET A 703 14.30 -30.65 -22.16
CA MET A 703 13.39 -30.27 -23.25
C MET A 703 14.03 -30.68 -24.56
N ASP A 704 13.94 -31.97 -24.85
CA ASP A 704 13.92 -32.52 -26.21
C ASP A 704 13.13 -33.83 -26.09
N HIS A 705 11.81 -33.74 -26.33
CA HIS A 705 10.92 -34.75 -26.93
C HIS A 705 9.46 -34.30 -26.89
#